data_AF-A0AAP0YLJ9-F1
#
_entry.id   AF-A0AAP0YLJ9-F1
#
_cell.length_a   1.000
_cell.length_b   1.000
_cell.length_c   1.000
_cell.angle_alpha   90.00
_cell.angle_beta   90.00
_cell.angle_gamma   90.00
#
_symmetry.space_group_name_H-M   'P 1'
#
loop_
_entity.id
_entity.type
_entity.pdbx_description
1 polymer ?
#
loop_
_entity_poly.entity_id
_entity_poly.type
_entity_poly.pdbx_seq_one_letter_code
_entity_poly.pdbx_strand_id
1 'polypeptide(L)'
;METVNVPANAQLKTISENAFATNKKLKKFNFQGNCNLEAIEANAFANAESLESFNFPKTVTEIGHNAFTGCKSMATATFADDADIQVIGEGAFADCGLTSISIPKKVQTIEREAFRNCKVLNKIDVTEFTTQISPEAFKYCDNLRDINVSKKNTVYSSVDGYLLSKDKKELRIFPPGKANSNFTLLPPSIEKIGNYAFFDCTKLTNVTIPNKVTTIGERAFGLCKNLNTITFLCDAMINPSNINQLENTMSFDDGSQAAEMFKNITINVRKELFSQYDAEAFYKKFKGIGQSFTEGREEYIAVSANAVDMLSTKREDHTFVLPTSIVHEGKTYKVSLIGDYAFEGVSDKVKEVVVRKDVEYIGAKAFITSTDKTKLESTVKSVFFIESNPTKEMLSTTRFELDETGTNYSEFAPTIKIYVKKSALDNYKEKWTKKLYDKDTDTDKLSQFNFTSQIDYQIKDVKINHKYGTFAREFDVDFNIYSKEKNTARIGAFVAKLGEVKTGDGDYGHSTYHIRMSSVDVNGVGNHNYGYVPAYTGVLLKALDSETTPSDFYYAIGEDDDKNYTIANNIMHGVTVNPRNVGASTVDEVIYVMQKGIFKKAMASTVSIPVHKAYAKIEGMPAGSKVEFSFSDDNTTNAIVTIDAEEKNADNAYYNLNGQRVTNPQRGVFIKGGRKVIIK
;
A
#
# COMPACT_ATOMS: atom_id res chain seq x y z
N MET A 1 11.88 0.54 53.15
CA MET A 1 12.34 1.92 52.92
C MET A 1 11.85 2.33 51.54
N GLU A 2 10.93 3.31 51.44
CA GLU A 2 10.32 3.69 50.16
C GLU A 2 11.08 4.79 49.41
N THR A 3 11.77 5.67 50.14
CA THR A 3 12.51 6.79 49.56
C THR A 3 13.87 6.91 50.23
N VAL A 4 14.90 7.14 49.42
CA VAL A 4 16.23 7.55 49.85
C VAL A 4 16.52 8.91 49.23
N ASN A 5 16.94 9.87 50.05
CA ASN A 5 17.36 11.19 49.60
C ASN A 5 18.84 11.38 49.96
N VAL A 6 19.69 11.49 48.95
CA VAL A 6 21.10 11.86 49.07
C VAL A 6 21.18 13.40 49.10
N PRO A 7 21.64 14.01 50.20
CA PRO A 7 21.74 15.46 50.31
C PRO A 7 22.65 16.07 49.24
N ALA A 8 22.44 17.35 48.91
CA ALA A 8 23.35 18.09 48.05
C ALA A 8 24.78 18.09 48.62
N ASN A 9 25.78 17.91 47.74
CA ASN A 9 27.21 17.84 48.08
C ASN A 9 27.60 16.66 49.00
N ALA A 10 26.76 15.63 49.07
CA ALA A 10 27.13 14.39 49.75
C ALA A 10 28.42 13.81 49.16
N GLN A 11 29.32 13.35 50.04
CA GLN A 11 30.59 12.72 49.67
C GLN A 11 30.43 11.25 49.26
N LEU A 12 29.22 10.86 48.82
CA LEU A 12 28.93 9.51 48.33
C LEU A 12 29.64 9.30 47.00
N LYS A 13 30.65 8.43 47.00
CA LYS A 13 31.42 8.04 45.81
C LYS A 13 30.94 6.74 45.18
N THR A 14 30.45 5.82 46.00
CA THR A 14 30.10 4.48 45.56
C THR A 14 28.79 4.03 46.20
N ILE A 15 27.91 3.44 45.42
CA ILE A 15 26.82 2.60 45.94
C ILE A 15 27.31 1.16 45.82
N SER A 16 27.65 0.57 46.96
CA SER A 16 28.33 -0.72 47.01
C SER A 16 27.46 -1.89 46.57
N GLU A 17 28.13 -3.01 46.34
CA GLU A 17 27.51 -4.26 45.94
C GLU A 17 26.32 -4.62 46.83
N ASN A 18 25.20 -4.98 46.21
CA ASN A 18 23.96 -5.39 46.89
C ASN A 18 23.33 -4.35 47.85
N ALA A 19 23.76 -3.08 47.87
CA ALA A 19 23.34 -2.09 48.88
C ALA A 19 21.81 -1.94 49.06
N PHE A 20 21.05 -2.03 47.97
CA PHE A 20 19.58 -2.00 47.94
C PHE A 20 18.98 -3.24 47.27
N ALA A 21 19.76 -4.31 47.12
CA ALA A 21 19.29 -5.53 46.51
C ALA A 21 18.05 -6.07 47.24
N THR A 22 17.08 -6.55 46.48
CA THR A 22 15.80 -7.11 46.91
C THR A 22 14.90 -6.15 47.70
N ASN A 23 15.22 -4.85 47.75
CA ASN A 23 14.35 -3.86 48.38
C ASN A 23 13.14 -3.54 47.49
N LYS A 24 12.14 -4.44 47.54
CA LYS A 24 10.90 -4.33 46.76
C LYS A 24 10.04 -3.13 47.09
N LYS A 25 10.34 -2.38 48.15
CA LYS A 25 9.58 -1.19 48.56
C LYS A 25 10.22 0.12 48.12
N LEU A 26 11.50 0.12 47.73
CA LEU A 26 12.18 1.34 47.29
C LEU A 26 11.53 1.84 46.00
N LYS A 27 10.92 3.02 46.05
CA LYS A 27 10.31 3.69 44.90
C LYS A 27 11.22 4.78 44.33
N LYS A 28 11.93 5.49 45.20
CA LYS A 28 12.69 6.70 44.84
C LYS A 28 14.08 6.71 45.46
N PHE A 29 15.09 6.94 44.64
CA PHE A 29 16.46 7.25 45.05
C PHE A 29 16.84 8.59 44.45
N ASN A 30 16.83 9.64 45.27
CA ASN A 30 16.95 11.02 44.80
C ASN A 30 18.28 11.65 45.22
N PHE A 31 18.92 12.36 44.29
CA PHE A 31 20.00 13.29 44.61
C PHE A 31 19.42 14.71 44.72
N GLN A 32 19.53 15.35 45.88
CA GLN A 32 18.98 16.69 46.13
C GLN A 32 19.89 17.83 45.64
N GLY A 33 20.87 17.50 44.79
CA GLY A 33 21.88 18.41 44.25
C GLY A 33 23.05 17.62 43.67
N ASN A 34 24.19 18.28 43.50
CA ASN A 34 25.40 17.64 42.98
C ASN A 34 25.88 16.53 43.94
N CYS A 35 26.26 15.40 43.38
CA CYS A 35 26.87 14.27 44.08
C CYS A 35 27.99 13.71 43.20
N ASN A 36 29.18 13.52 43.76
CA ASN A 36 30.33 12.95 43.05
C ASN A 36 30.28 11.42 43.09
N LEU A 37 29.14 10.84 42.71
CA LEU A 37 28.98 9.41 42.60
C LEU A 37 29.79 8.94 41.38
N GLU A 38 30.78 8.09 41.63
CA GLU A 38 31.71 7.55 40.62
C GLU A 38 31.23 6.17 40.14
N ALA A 39 30.80 5.30 41.06
CA ALA A 39 30.45 3.92 40.75
C ALA A 39 29.14 3.46 41.39
N ILE A 40 28.38 2.67 40.63
CA ILE A 40 27.27 1.86 41.15
C ILE A 40 27.69 0.41 40.94
N GLU A 41 28.08 -0.25 42.02
CA GLU A 41 28.65 -1.59 41.97
C GLU A 41 27.58 -2.65 41.64
N ALA A 42 28.06 -3.87 41.47
CA ALA A 42 27.25 -4.98 41.05
C ALA A 42 26.03 -5.23 41.93
N ASN A 43 24.91 -5.56 41.30
CA ASN A 43 23.65 -5.87 41.98
C ASN A 43 23.14 -4.77 42.95
N ALA A 44 23.67 -3.55 42.92
CA ALA A 44 23.38 -2.51 43.91
C ALA A 44 21.88 -2.24 44.12
N PHE A 45 21.09 -2.31 43.06
CA PHE A 45 19.62 -2.18 43.06
C PHE A 45 18.92 -3.43 42.53
N ALA A 46 19.59 -4.58 42.48
CA ALA A 46 19.01 -5.81 41.93
C ALA A 46 17.68 -6.15 42.61
N ASN A 47 16.62 -6.39 41.84
CA ASN A 47 15.27 -6.69 42.32
C ASN A 47 14.65 -5.62 43.24
N ALA A 48 15.04 -4.34 43.08
CA ALA A 48 14.28 -3.21 43.61
C ALA A 48 13.02 -2.97 42.76
N GLU A 49 12.08 -3.92 42.79
CA GLU A 49 10.97 -4.02 41.82
C GLU A 49 10.09 -2.77 41.71
N SER A 50 10.00 -1.97 42.78
CA SER A 50 9.20 -0.73 42.84
C SER A 50 9.95 0.53 42.43
N LEU A 51 11.26 0.47 42.13
CA LEU A 51 12.05 1.66 41.78
C LEU A 51 11.50 2.26 40.49
N GLU A 52 11.02 3.50 40.53
CA GLU A 52 10.26 4.11 39.42
C GLU A 52 11.19 4.77 38.38
N SER A 53 12.31 5.33 38.84
CA SER A 53 13.31 5.99 38.02
C SER A 53 14.66 6.08 38.73
N PHE A 54 15.72 6.28 37.95
CA PHE A 54 17.03 6.63 38.48
C PHE A 54 17.66 7.75 37.65
N ASN A 55 18.09 8.81 38.32
CA ASN A 55 18.77 9.96 37.71
C ASN A 55 20.26 9.87 38.02
N PHE A 56 21.05 9.46 37.04
CA PHE A 56 22.49 9.25 37.17
C PHE A 56 23.23 10.59 37.23
N PRO A 57 24.00 10.87 38.30
CA PRO A 57 24.90 12.01 38.32
C PRO A 57 25.93 11.91 37.18
N LYS A 58 26.36 13.07 36.65
CA LYS A 58 27.28 13.10 35.50
C LYS A 58 28.62 12.39 35.73
N THR A 59 29.04 12.30 36.99
CA THR A 59 30.32 11.72 37.41
C THR A 59 30.32 10.20 37.43
N VAL A 60 29.17 9.55 37.22
CA VAL A 60 29.10 8.08 37.17
C VAL A 60 29.88 7.60 35.95
N THR A 61 30.96 6.87 36.19
CA THR A 61 31.80 6.26 35.17
C THR A 61 31.50 4.78 34.98
N GLU A 62 30.94 4.13 36.01
CA GLU A 62 30.72 2.69 36.07
C GLU A 62 29.32 2.32 36.57
N ILE A 63 28.64 1.45 35.80
CA ILE A 63 27.45 0.70 36.23
C ILE A 63 27.83 -0.78 36.18
N GLY A 64 27.99 -1.37 37.37
CA GLY A 64 28.43 -2.75 37.53
C GLY A 64 27.41 -3.77 37.02
N HIS A 65 27.87 -5.02 36.93
CA HIS A 65 27.05 -6.12 36.43
C HIS A 65 25.72 -6.23 37.21
N ASN A 66 24.62 -6.40 36.50
CA ASN A 66 23.27 -6.52 37.09
C ASN A 66 22.86 -5.40 38.05
N ALA A 67 23.50 -4.21 38.01
CA ALA A 67 23.28 -3.15 39.00
C ALA A 67 21.79 -2.79 39.20
N PHE A 68 20.98 -2.78 38.14
CA PHE A 68 19.54 -2.50 38.19
C PHE A 68 18.69 -3.68 37.71
N THR A 69 19.23 -4.91 37.70
CA THR A 69 18.46 -6.07 37.21
C THR A 69 17.14 -6.21 37.97
N GLY A 70 16.02 -6.48 37.30
CA GLY A 70 14.73 -6.70 37.94
C GLY A 70 14.03 -5.46 38.50
N CYS A 71 14.49 -4.24 38.18
CA CYS A 71 13.80 -2.98 38.49
C CYS A 71 12.58 -2.79 37.57
N LYS A 72 11.57 -3.63 37.73
CA LYS A 72 10.41 -3.74 36.81
C LYS A 72 9.58 -2.47 36.67
N SER A 73 9.50 -1.64 37.72
CA SER A 73 8.79 -0.35 37.66
C SER A 73 9.64 0.79 37.11
N MET A 74 10.92 0.56 36.80
CA MET A 74 11.84 1.63 36.40
C MET A 74 11.57 2.05 34.95
N ALA A 75 10.69 3.04 34.79
CA ALA A 75 10.26 3.51 33.48
C ALA A 75 11.31 4.36 32.79
N THR A 76 12.16 5.06 33.55
CA THR A 76 13.19 5.95 33.03
C THR A 76 14.53 5.79 33.77
N ALA A 77 15.60 5.82 32.99
CA ALA A 77 16.98 5.97 33.44
C ALA A 77 17.54 7.21 32.74
N THR A 78 17.86 8.27 33.48
CA THR A 78 18.30 9.54 32.90
C THR A 78 19.75 9.82 33.24
N PHE A 79 20.51 10.24 32.24
CA PHE A 79 21.90 10.64 32.37
C PHE A 79 22.03 12.11 31.99
N ALA A 80 23.00 12.80 32.60
CA ALA A 80 23.38 14.12 32.11
C ALA A 80 23.97 14.05 30.70
N ASP A 81 23.77 15.09 29.89
CA ASP A 81 24.29 15.16 28.51
C ASP A 81 25.82 15.06 28.42
N ASP A 82 26.52 15.42 29.51
CA ASP A 82 27.97 15.36 29.67
C ASP A 82 28.45 14.17 30.53
N ALA A 83 27.60 13.14 30.74
CA ALA A 83 27.93 12.00 31.60
C ALA A 83 29.22 11.27 31.17
N ASP A 84 30.01 10.86 32.17
CA ASP A 84 31.34 10.26 32.00
C ASP A 84 31.34 8.74 31.79
N ILE A 85 30.17 8.10 31.84
CA ILE A 85 30.00 6.66 31.64
C ILE A 85 30.46 6.20 30.25
N GLN A 86 31.27 5.15 30.24
CA GLN A 86 31.85 4.56 29.02
C GLN A 86 31.25 3.20 28.67
N VAL A 87 30.75 2.47 29.66
CA VAL A 87 30.26 1.09 29.51
C VAL A 87 28.90 0.94 30.18
N ILE A 88 27.94 0.36 29.46
CA ILE A 88 26.73 -0.21 30.06
C ILE A 88 27.00 -1.69 30.27
N GLY A 89 27.24 -2.07 31.52
CA GLY A 89 27.75 -3.39 31.89
C GLY A 89 26.78 -4.54 31.66
N GLU A 90 27.31 -5.77 31.73
CA GLU A 90 26.54 -7.00 31.58
C GLU A 90 25.30 -7.04 32.50
N GLY A 91 24.12 -7.22 31.89
CA GLY A 91 22.85 -7.29 32.61
C GLY A 91 22.45 -6.02 33.39
N ALA A 92 23.16 -4.90 33.22
CA ALA A 92 23.01 -3.69 34.04
C ALA A 92 21.56 -3.22 34.20
N PHE A 93 20.76 -3.28 33.13
CA PHE A 93 19.34 -2.93 33.10
C PHE A 93 18.44 -4.11 32.72
N ALA A 94 18.89 -5.35 32.91
CA ALA A 94 18.05 -6.52 32.62
C ALA A 94 16.74 -6.49 33.42
N ASP A 95 15.64 -6.94 32.83
CA ASP A 95 14.31 -7.04 33.45
C ASP A 95 13.75 -5.69 33.97
N CYS A 96 14.23 -4.56 33.45
CA CYS A 96 13.72 -3.22 33.77
C CYS A 96 12.44 -2.87 33.00
N GLY A 97 11.65 -1.95 33.56
CA GLY A 97 10.46 -1.37 32.93
C GLY A 97 10.73 -0.21 31.95
N LEU A 98 11.93 -0.11 31.39
CA LEU A 98 12.35 1.04 30.58
C LEU A 98 11.54 1.13 29.28
N THR A 99 10.89 2.27 29.04
CA THR A 99 10.12 2.48 27.79
C THR A 99 11.01 2.97 26.63
N SER A 100 12.02 3.78 26.94
CA SER A 100 13.06 4.28 26.04
C SER A 100 14.31 4.61 26.84
N ILE A 101 15.49 4.50 26.21
CA ILE A 101 16.74 4.98 26.79
C ILE A 101 17.59 5.68 25.72
N SER A 102 18.07 6.87 26.04
CA SER A 102 19.08 7.58 25.25
C SER A 102 20.45 7.20 25.80
N ILE A 103 21.27 6.58 24.95
CA ILE A 103 22.62 6.18 25.36
C ILE A 103 23.48 7.45 25.55
N PRO A 104 24.14 7.64 26.70
CA PRO A 104 24.97 8.82 26.93
C PRO A 104 26.12 8.96 25.93
N LYS A 105 26.53 10.21 25.66
CA LYS A 105 27.50 10.52 24.59
C LYS A 105 28.82 9.74 24.72
N LYS A 106 29.35 9.54 25.93
CA LYS A 106 30.65 8.88 26.10
C LYS A 106 30.61 7.35 26.13
N VAL A 107 29.42 6.73 26.04
CA VAL A 107 29.30 5.27 26.04
C VAL A 107 29.87 4.69 24.75
N GLN A 108 30.91 3.87 24.92
CA GLN A 108 31.60 3.16 23.85
C GLN A 108 31.05 1.74 23.68
N THR A 109 30.65 1.10 24.79
CA THR A 109 30.29 -0.32 24.84
C THR A 109 28.94 -0.55 25.51
N ILE A 110 28.09 -1.35 24.85
CA ILE A 110 26.88 -1.95 25.42
C ILE A 110 27.11 -3.45 25.48
N GLU A 111 27.25 -3.98 26.69
CA GLU A 111 27.64 -5.37 26.92
C GLU A 111 26.47 -6.36 26.78
N ARG A 112 26.82 -7.64 26.94
CA ARG A 112 25.89 -8.77 26.86
C ARG A 112 24.71 -8.57 27.80
N GLU A 113 23.50 -8.84 27.30
CA GLU A 113 22.26 -8.81 28.08
C GLU A 113 21.99 -7.48 28.82
N ALA A 114 22.68 -6.38 28.49
CA ALA A 114 22.57 -5.09 29.17
C ALA A 114 21.11 -4.62 29.37
N PHE A 115 20.23 -4.89 28.41
CA PHE A 115 18.81 -4.59 28.45
C PHE A 115 17.93 -5.83 28.30
N ARG A 116 18.44 -7.01 28.66
CA ARG A 116 17.71 -8.27 28.50
C ARG A 116 16.32 -8.18 29.14
N ASN A 117 15.28 -8.62 28.44
CA ASN A 117 13.91 -8.68 28.93
C ASN A 117 13.29 -7.33 29.33
N CYS A 118 13.78 -6.21 28.79
CA CYS A 118 13.08 -4.92 28.87
C CYS A 118 11.83 -4.92 27.97
N LYS A 119 10.75 -5.58 28.41
CA LYS A 119 9.56 -5.89 27.59
C LYS A 119 8.80 -4.67 27.07
N VAL A 120 8.95 -3.49 27.68
CA VAL A 120 8.26 -2.26 27.26
C VAL A 120 9.16 -1.32 26.44
N LEU A 121 10.46 -1.63 26.35
CA LEU A 121 11.44 -0.86 25.60
C LEU A 121 11.11 -0.95 24.12
N ASN A 122 10.75 0.18 23.52
CA ASN A 122 10.37 0.24 22.10
C ASN A 122 11.42 0.91 21.21
N LYS A 123 12.32 1.70 21.80
CA LYS A 123 13.30 2.49 21.07
C LYS A 123 14.60 2.68 21.85
N ILE A 124 15.73 2.67 21.14
CA ILE A 124 17.06 3.00 21.63
C ILE A 124 17.78 3.90 20.63
N ASP A 125 18.38 4.98 21.12
CA ASP A 125 19.19 5.89 20.31
C ASP A 125 20.68 5.73 20.66
N VAL A 126 21.48 5.34 19.67
CA VAL A 126 22.93 5.10 19.73
C VAL A 126 23.68 6.31 19.17
N THR A 127 24.70 6.78 19.89
CA THR A 127 25.47 7.98 19.53
C THR A 127 26.62 7.67 18.56
N GLU A 128 27.37 8.67 18.09
CA GLU A 128 28.55 8.44 17.26
C GLU A 128 29.72 7.72 17.97
N PHE A 129 29.72 7.68 19.30
CA PHE A 129 30.83 7.15 20.10
C PHE A 129 30.68 5.66 20.46
N THR A 130 29.46 5.12 20.38
CA THR A 130 29.21 3.70 20.65
C THR A 130 29.72 2.87 19.48
N THR A 131 30.76 2.07 19.74
CA THR A 131 31.46 1.28 18.72
C THR A 131 31.37 -0.22 18.95
N GLN A 132 30.86 -0.65 20.11
CA GLN A 132 30.69 -2.05 20.47
C GLN A 132 29.31 -2.28 21.08
N ILE A 133 28.49 -3.06 20.39
CA ILE A 133 27.18 -3.50 20.88
C ILE A 133 27.17 -5.03 20.83
N SER A 134 27.00 -5.67 21.98
CA SER A 134 26.80 -7.11 22.02
C SER A 134 25.53 -7.50 21.24
N PRO A 135 25.57 -8.52 20.37
CA PRO A 135 24.37 -9.01 19.70
C PRO A 135 23.26 -9.48 20.67
N GLU A 136 23.64 -9.84 21.90
CA GLU A 136 22.71 -10.26 22.96
C GLU A 136 22.20 -9.10 23.84
N ALA A 137 22.62 -7.85 23.58
CA ALA A 137 22.30 -6.70 24.45
C ALA A 137 20.78 -6.49 24.66
N PHE A 138 19.96 -6.85 23.67
CA PHE A 138 18.51 -6.63 23.65
C PHE A 138 17.68 -7.92 23.62
N LYS A 139 18.25 -9.03 24.12
CA LYS A 139 17.57 -10.33 24.19
C LYS A 139 16.22 -10.20 24.90
N TYR A 140 15.15 -10.79 24.36
CA TYR A 140 13.79 -10.72 24.91
C TYR A 140 13.15 -9.32 24.99
N CYS A 141 13.69 -8.30 24.31
CA CYS A 141 13.05 -6.98 24.17
C CYS A 141 11.95 -7.02 23.10
N ASP A 142 10.85 -7.72 23.39
CA ASP A 142 9.83 -8.07 22.41
C ASP A 142 9.13 -6.87 21.73
N ASN A 143 9.19 -5.68 22.33
CA ASN A 143 8.58 -4.47 21.78
C ASN A 143 9.60 -3.51 21.17
N LEU A 144 10.90 -3.84 21.17
CA LEU A 144 11.95 -3.01 20.59
C LEU A 144 11.76 -2.97 19.07
N ARG A 145 11.39 -1.81 18.55
CA ARG A 145 11.17 -1.57 17.14
C ARG A 145 12.32 -0.81 16.51
N ASP A 146 12.89 0.16 17.21
CA ASP A 146 13.84 1.09 16.61
C ASP A 146 15.16 1.13 17.38
N ILE A 147 16.23 0.66 16.74
CA ILE A 147 17.62 0.88 17.15
C ILE A 147 18.19 1.95 16.21
N ASN A 148 18.12 3.21 16.60
CA ASN A 148 18.63 4.31 15.79
C ASN A 148 20.11 4.54 16.07
N VAL A 149 20.83 4.98 15.05
CA VAL A 149 22.26 5.25 15.13
C VAL A 149 22.53 6.64 14.57
N SER A 150 23.32 7.44 15.29
CA SER A 150 23.85 8.72 14.80
C SER A 150 24.47 8.55 13.41
N LYS A 151 24.11 9.41 12.44
CA LYS A 151 24.65 9.34 11.07
C LYS A 151 26.19 9.57 11.05
N LYS A 152 26.75 10.17 12.11
CA LYS A 152 28.19 10.38 12.35
C LYS A 152 28.92 9.14 12.90
N ASN A 153 28.20 8.12 13.38
CA ASN A 153 28.81 6.87 13.86
C ASN A 153 29.65 6.21 12.75
N THR A 154 30.83 5.69 13.09
CA THR A 154 31.80 5.14 12.14
C THR A 154 31.71 3.63 11.95
N VAL A 155 31.00 2.92 12.84
CA VAL A 155 30.94 1.44 12.88
C VAL A 155 29.57 0.93 12.44
N TYR A 156 28.51 1.59 12.91
CA TYR A 156 27.14 1.17 12.71
C TYR A 156 26.37 2.17 11.83
N SER A 157 25.27 1.68 11.27
CA SER A 157 24.22 2.51 10.69
C SER A 157 22.86 1.95 11.08
N SER A 158 21.80 2.72 10.86
CA SER A 158 20.43 2.26 11.04
C SER A 158 19.55 2.72 9.88
N VAL A 159 18.64 1.84 9.49
CA VAL A 159 17.62 2.06 8.46
C VAL A 159 16.37 1.35 8.94
N ASP A 160 15.21 2.02 8.93
CA ASP A 160 13.94 1.47 9.43
C ASP A 160 14.07 0.81 10.83
N GLY A 161 14.92 1.36 11.69
CA GLY A 161 15.16 0.84 13.04
C GLY A 161 16.07 -0.39 13.13
N TYR A 162 16.50 -0.98 12.01
CA TYR A 162 17.44 -2.11 11.98
C TYR A 162 18.86 -1.65 12.30
N LEU A 163 19.58 -2.36 13.15
CA LEU A 163 21.00 -2.11 13.37
C LEU A 163 21.82 -2.81 12.27
N LEU A 164 22.60 -2.03 11.52
CA LEU A 164 23.40 -2.49 10.39
C LEU A 164 24.88 -2.15 10.58
N SER A 165 25.76 -2.79 9.80
CA SER A 165 27.12 -2.26 9.58
C SER A 165 27.09 -0.87 8.95
N LYS A 166 28.19 -0.11 9.06
CA LYS A 166 28.26 1.26 8.52
C LYS A 166 27.91 1.35 7.02
N ASP A 167 28.34 0.37 6.24
CA ASP A 167 28.08 0.26 4.80
C ASP A 167 26.70 -0.31 4.45
N LYS A 168 25.86 -0.62 5.45
CA LYS A 168 24.52 -1.20 5.31
C LYS A 168 24.49 -2.57 4.63
N LYS A 169 25.62 -3.30 4.62
CA LYS A 169 25.75 -4.64 4.00
C LYS A 169 25.54 -5.80 4.96
N GLU A 170 25.63 -5.60 6.27
CA GLU A 170 25.43 -6.65 7.27
C GLU A 170 24.34 -6.25 8.26
N LEU A 171 23.31 -7.10 8.39
CA LEU A 171 22.34 -6.98 9.47
C LEU A 171 22.99 -7.42 10.78
N ARG A 172 23.15 -6.49 11.73
CA ARG A 172 23.78 -6.75 13.03
C ARG A 172 22.77 -7.24 14.06
N ILE A 173 21.67 -6.50 14.21
CA ILE A 173 20.58 -6.85 15.14
C ILE A 173 19.25 -6.50 14.49
N PHE A 174 18.35 -7.47 14.48
CA PHE A 174 16.93 -7.31 14.17
C PHE A 174 16.17 -6.92 15.44
N PRO A 175 15.46 -5.77 15.46
CA PRO A 175 14.58 -5.41 16.57
C PRO A 175 13.36 -6.36 16.63
N PRO A 176 13.16 -7.17 17.69
CA PRO A 176 12.10 -8.17 17.73
C PRO A 176 10.68 -7.62 17.54
N GLY A 177 10.46 -6.36 17.93
CA GLY A 177 9.20 -5.65 17.75
C GLY A 177 8.85 -5.36 16.28
N LYS A 178 9.79 -5.51 15.33
CA LYS A 178 9.54 -5.38 13.87
C LYS A 178 8.94 -6.65 13.25
N ALA A 179 8.94 -7.78 13.95
CA ALA A 179 8.32 -9.01 13.45
C ALA A 179 6.83 -8.80 13.20
N ASN A 180 6.36 -9.16 12.01
CA ASN A 180 4.97 -9.00 11.59
C ASN A 180 4.45 -10.32 10.99
N SER A 181 3.20 -10.67 11.32
CA SER A 181 2.55 -11.91 10.89
C SER A 181 2.19 -11.98 9.39
N ASN A 182 2.10 -10.85 8.69
CA ASN A 182 1.91 -10.78 7.24
C ASN A 182 3.24 -10.95 6.51
N PHE A 183 4.27 -10.17 6.86
CA PHE A 183 5.60 -10.28 6.28
C PHE A 183 6.65 -9.55 7.13
N THR A 184 7.88 -10.05 7.16
CA THR A 184 9.04 -9.36 7.77
C THR A 184 10.12 -9.17 6.72
N LEU A 185 10.19 -7.97 6.14
CA LEU A 185 11.19 -7.59 5.13
C LEU A 185 12.48 -7.08 5.78
N LEU A 186 13.61 -7.43 5.20
CA LEU A 186 14.93 -6.91 5.57
C LEU A 186 15.41 -5.86 4.55
N PRO A 187 16.34 -4.95 4.93
CA PRO A 187 16.85 -3.95 4.01
C PRO A 187 17.52 -4.59 2.78
N PRO A 188 17.17 -4.18 1.54
CA PRO A 188 17.62 -4.86 0.32
C PRO A 188 19.11 -4.65 0.00
N SER A 189 19.80 -3.77 0.73
CA SER A 189 21.24 -3.55 0.59
C SER A 189 22.09 -4.62 1.27
N ILE A 190 21.52 -5.44 2.17
CA ILE A 190 22.32 -6.38 2.95
C ILE A 190 22.79 -7.55 2.08
N GLU A 191 24.05 -7.91 2.26
CA GLU A 191 24.72 -9.06 1.64
C GLU A 191 24.90 -10.20 2.66
N LYS A 192 24.84 -9.89 3.96
CA LYS A 192 25.03 -10.82 5.07
C LYS A 192 24.00 -10.63 6.17
N ILE A 193 23.47 -11.74 6.68
CA ILE A 193 22.80 -11.79 7.96
C ILE A 193 23.88 -12.11 9.01
N GLY A 194 24.15 -11.14 9.88
CA GLY A 194 25.24 -11.24 10.84
C GLY A 194 25.02 -12.31 11.91
N ASN A 195 26.07 -12.55 12.68
CA ASN A 195 26.00 -13.47 13.81
C ASN A 195 24.95 -12.96 14.81
N TYR A 196 24.11 -13.86 15.32
CA TYR A 196 23.08 -13.58 16.31
C TYR A 196 22.05 -12.51 15.89
N ALA A 197 21.92 -12.18 14.60
CA ALA A 197 21.10 -11.07 14.13
C ALA A 197 19.63 -11.14 14.58
N PHE A 198 19.02 -12.34 14.63
CA PHE A 198 17.67 -12.58 15.14
C PHE A 198 17.66 -13.42 16.41
N PHE A 199 18.79 -13.51 17.12
CA PHE A 199 18.93 -14.47 18.22
C PHE A 199 17.81 -14.34 19.25
N ASP A 200 17.11 -15.45 19.49
CA ASP A 200 15.99 -15.59 20.43
C ASP A 200 14.80 -14.68 20.12
N CYS A 201 14.59 -14.32 18.84
CA CYS A 201 13.45 -13.53 18.41
C CYS A 201 12.18 -14.39 18.34
N THR A 202 11.59 -14.70 19.50
CA THR A 202 10.40 -15.55 19.62
C THR A 202 9.15 -15.00 18.92
N LYS A 203 9.08 -13.69 18.62
CA LYS A 203 7.97 -13.11 17.82
C LYS A 203 8.08 -13.35 16.32
N LEU A 204 9.25 -13.76 15.82
CA LEU A 204 9.47 -13.97 14.39
C LEU A 204 8.74 -15.23 13.93
N THR A 205 7.75 -15.07 13.05
CA THR A 205 7.03 -16.20 12.44
C THR A 205 7.41 -16.41 10.97
N ASN A 206 7.84 -15.34 10.31
CA ASN A 206 8.29 -15.34 8.93
C ASN A 206 9.40 -14.33 8.73
N VAL A 207 10.23 -14.52 7.70
CA VAL A 207 11.21 -13.53 7.25
C VAL A 207 11.47 -13.66 5.75
N THR A 208 11.59 -12.53 5.07
CA THR A 208 11.95 -12.46 3.65
C THR A 208 13.39 -11.98 3.50
N ILE A 209 14.23 -12.86 2.97
CA ILE A 209 15.65 -12.63 2.73
C ILE A 209 15.81 -11.95 1.35
N PRO A 210 16.41 -10.74 1.28
CA PRO A 210 16.44 -9.95 0.05
C PRO A 210 17.48 -10.47 -0.96
N ASN A 211 17.46 -9.87 -2.16
CA ASN A 211 18.08 -10.41 -3.36
C ASN A 211 19.62 -10.56 -3.28
N LYS A 212 20.30 -9.70 -2.50
CA LYS A 212 21.77 -9.66 -2.41
C LYS A 212 22.38 -10.54 -1.32
N VAL A 213 21.59 -11.19 -0.47
CA VAL A 213 22.13 -11.99 0.64
C VAL A 213 22.82 -13.24 0.11
N THR A 214 24.05 -13.45 0.56
CA THR A 214 24.89 -14.61 0.20
C THR A 214 25.48 -15.35 1.39
N THR A 215 25.29 -14.84 2.62
CA THR A 215 25.89 -15.38 3.86
C THR A 215 24.93 -15.27 5.04
N ILE A 216 24.86 -16.33 5.85
CA ILE A 216 24.08 -16.38 7.10
C ILE A 216 25.01 -16.81 8.24
N GLY A 217 25.20 -15.93 9.22
CA GLY A 217 26.17 -16.08 10.30
C GLY A 217 25.79 -17.09 11.39
N GLU A 218 26.70 -17.22 12.37
CA GLU A 218 26.51 -18.03 13.58
C GLU A 218 25.24 -17.63 14.31
N ARG A 219 24.39 -18.62 14.66
CA ARG A 219 23.13 -18.43 15.39
C ARG A 219 22.27 -17.27 14.87
N ALA A 220 22.36 -16.94 13.58
CA ALA A 220 21.62 -15.84 12.99
C ALA A 220 20.12 -15.91 13.27
N PHE A 221 19.55 -17.13 13.25
CA PHE A 221 18.17 -17.45 13.63
C PHE A 221 18.09 -18.36 14.86
N GLY A 222 19.15 -18.41 15.67
CA GLY A 222 19.18 -19.25 16.86
C GLY A 222 18.04 -18.90 17.80
N LEU A 223 17.35 -19.91 18.34
CA LEU A 223 16.25 -19.80 19.30
C LEU A 223 14.99 -19.07 18.79
N CYS A 224 14.83 -18.83 17.48
CA CYS A 224 13.59 -18.29 16.90
C CYS A 224 12.47 -19.36 16.83
N LYS A 225 11.96 -19.79 17.99
CA LYS A 225 11.07 -20.97 18.14
C LYS A 225 9.77 -20.93 17.33
N ASN A 226 9.29 -19.75 16.96
CA ASN A 226 8.03 -19.58 16.21
C ASN A 226 8.24 -19.37 14.70
N LEU A 227 9.49 -19.30 14.23
CA LEU A 227 9.80 -19.15 12.82
C LEU A 227 9.33 -20.39 12.07
N ASN A 228 8.46 -20.18 11.08
CA ASN A 228 7.86 -21.26 10.30
C ASN A 228 7.90 -21.02 8.79
N THR A 229 8.24 -19.80 8.35
CA THR A 229 8.38 -19.46 6.92
C THR A 229 9.63 -18.64 6.68
N ILE A 230 10.47 -19.04 5.73
CA ILE A 230 11.56 -18.20 5.22
C ILE A 230 11.40 -18.06 3.72
N THR A 231 11.39 -16.84 3.21
CA THR A 231 11.27 -16.58 1.77
C THR A 231 12.59 -16.04 1.24
N PHE A 232 13.21 -16.73 0.30
CA PHE A 232 14.44 -16.29 -0.35
C PHE A 232 14.11 -15.60 -1.67
N LEU A 233 14.24 -14.27 -1.70
CA LEU A 233 14.16 -13.48 -2.93
C LEU A 233 15.54 -13.29 -3.60
N CYS A 234 16.54 -14.03 -3.13
CA CYS A 234 17.94 -14.04 -3.58
C CYS A 234 18.07 -14.23 -5.10
N ASP A 235 19.01 -13.51 -5.71
CA ASP A 235 19.32 -13.65 -7.15
C ASP A 235 19.97 -15.01 -7.48
N ALA A 236 20.52 -15.68 -6.46
CA ALA A 236 21.10 -17.02 -6.54
C ALA A 236 20.81 -17.81 -5.24
N MET A 237 20.94 -19.14 -5.31
CA MET A 237 20.90 -19.98 -4.11
C MET A 237 22.06 -19.60 -3.17
N ILE A 238 21.78 -19.41 -1.88
CA ILE A 238 22.85 -19.21 -0.88
C ILE A 238 23.61 -20.52 -0.75
N ASN A 239 24.92 -20.52 -1.02
CA ASN A 239 25.72 -21.72 -0.88
C ASN A 239 25.74 -22.16 0.60
N PRO A 240 25.41 -23.42 0.94
CA PRO A 240 25.45 -23.91 2.33
C PRO A 240 26.80 -23.75 3.03
N SER A 241 27.91 -23.64 2.30
CA SER A 241 29.22 -23.30 2.89
C SER A 241 29.26 -21.91 3.54
N ASN A 242 28.35 -21.00 3.13
CA ASN A 242 28.22 -19.65 3.66
C ASN A 242 27.12 -19.56 4.75
N ILE A 243 26.59 -20.71 5.19
CA ILE A 243 25.64 -20.82 6.29
C ILE A 243 26.35 -21.57 7.41
N ASN A 244 26.37 -21.01 8.62
CA ASN A 244 27.06 -21.67 9.72
C ASN A 244 26.36 -22.98 10.09
N GLN A 245 27.10 -24.09 10.00
CA GLN A 245 26.61 -25.45 10.29
C GLN A 245 27.38 -26.12 11.43
N LEU A 246 28.30 -25.38 12.08
CA LEU A 246 29.12 -25.91 13.17
C LEU A 246 28.24 -26.28 14.37
N GLU A 247 28.60 -27.37 15.04
CA GLU A 247 27.93 -27.84 16.24
C GLU A 247 27.83 -26.72 17.28
N ASN A 248 26.70 -26.66 17.98
CA ASN A 248 26.39 -25.65 19.00
C ASN A 248 26.32 -24.21 18.49
N THR A 249 26.61 -23.90 17.22
CA THR A 249 26.61 -22.50 16.71
C THR A 249 25.83 -22.33 15.42
N MET A 250 25.14 -23.39 14.96
CA MET A 250 24.39 -23.43 13.71
C MET A 250 23.53 -22.17 13.50
N SER A 251 23.43 -21.69 12.26
CA SER A 251 22.59 -20.53 11.95
C SER A 251 21.13 -20.74 12.36
N PHE A 252 20.65 -21.98 12.21
CA PHE A 252 19.33 -22.45 12.63
C PHE A 252 19.50 -23.42 13.81
N ASP A 253 19.61 -22.85 15.00
CA ASP A 253 19.89 -23.56 16.26
C ASP A 253 18.65 -23.43 17.18
N ASP A 254 18.10 -24.52 17.68
CA ASP A 254 16.98 -24.49 18.65
C ASP A 254 17.45 -24.57 20.12
N GLY A 255 18.77 -24.54 20.35
CA GLY A 255 19.40 -24.69 21.64
C GLY A 255 19.65 -26.16 22.02
N SER A 256 19.28 -27.10 21.15
CA SER A 256 19.61 -28.52 21.28
C SER A 256 20.63 -28.95 20.23
N GLN A 257 21.31 -30.06 20.48
CA GLN A 257 22.19 -30.68 19.48
C GLN A 257 21.39 -31.33 18.33
N ALA A 258 20.06 -31.48 18.48
CA ALA A 258 19.17 -32.01 17.45
C ALA A 258 18.62 -30.85 16.59
N ALA A 259 18.49 -31.08 15.29
CA ALA A 259 18.05 -30.07 14.33
C ALA A 259 16.50 -29.96 14.25
N GLU A 260 15.81 -29.72 15.37
CA GLU A 260 14.33 -29.67 15.39
C GLU A 260 13.80 -28.39 14.71
N MET A 261 14.56 -27.30 14.74
CA MET A 261 14.15 -26.02 14.13
C MET A 261 13.76 -26.15 12.65
N PHE A 262 14.52 -26.92 11.87
CA PHE A 262 14.28 -27.11 10.44
C PHE A 262 12.90 -27.72 10.16
N LYS A 263 12.43 -28.63 11.02
CA LYS A 263 11.15 -29.35 10.86
C LYS A 263 9.91 -28.45 10.97
N ASN A 264 10.08 -27.24 11.49
CA ASN A 264 9.00 -26.26 11.64
C ASN A 264 8.98 -25.25 10.48
N ILE A 265 10.07 -25.12 9.73
CA ILE A 265 10.27 -24.06 8.75
C ILE A 265 10.04 -24.57 7.33
N THR A 266 9.08 -23.96 6.63
CA THR A 266 8.96 -24.06 5.16
C THR A 266 9.77 -22.94 4.53
N ILE A 267 10.59 -23.26 3.54
CA ILE A 267 11.29 -22.25 2.75
C ILE A 267 10.55 -22.02 1.43
N ASN A 268 10.44 -20.77 0.96
CA ASN A 268 9.90 -20.43 -0.34
C ASN A 268 10.99 -19.78 -1.19
N VAL A 269 11.13 -20.21 -2.44
CA VAL A 269 12.15 -19.69 -3.37
C VAL A 269 11.51 -19.30 -4.70
N ARG A 270 12.21 -18.52 -5.52
CA ARG A 270 11.73 -18.26 -6.89
C ARG A 270 11.79 -19.55 -7.71
N LYS A 271 10.79 -19.82 -8.54
CA LYS A 271 10.65 -21.08 -9.31
C LYS A 271 11.86 -21.41 -10.19
N GLU A 272 12.56 -20.41 -10.71
CA GLU A 272 13.78 -20.57 -11.50
C GLU A 272 14.97 -21.09 -10.67
N LEU A 273 14.94 -20.90 -9.35
CA LEU A 273 15.94 -21.43 -8.42
C LEU A 273 15.47 -22.71 -7.72
N PHE A 274 14.19 -23.09 -7.82
CA PHE A 274 13.62 -24.23 -7.10
C PHE A 274 14.42 -25.52 -7.29
N SER A 275 14.77 -25.85 -8.53
CA SER A 275 15.54 -27.08 -8.81
C SER A 275 16.93 -27.10 -8.14
N GLN A 276 17.56 -25.94 -7.93
CA GLN A 276 18.85 -25.86 -7.24
C GLN A 276 18.68 -26.10 -5.75
N TYR A 277 17.70 -25.44 -5.12
CA TYR A 277 17.38 -25.63 -3.70
C TYR A 277 16.91 -27.05 -3.41
N ASP A 278 16.06 -27.63 -4.26
CA ASP A 278 15.56 -29.01 -4.12
C ASP A 278 16.63 -30.07 -4.42
N ALA A 279 17.72 -29.74 -5.09
CA ALA A 279 18.85 -30.65 -5.24
C ALA A 279 19.78 -30.66 -4.01
N GLU A 280 19.87 -29.54 -3.30
CA GLU A 280 20.86 -29.30 -2.25
C GLU A 280 20.48 -29.96 -0.91
N ALA A 281 21.38 -30.81 -0.39
CA ALA A 281 21.15 -31.62 0.80
C ALA A 281 20.89 -30.77 2.06
N PHE A 282 21.53 -29.60 2.17
CA PHE A 282 21.28 -28.69 3.29
C PHE A 282 19.81 -28.25 3.36
N TYR A 283 19.23 -27.85 2.22
CA TYR A 283 17.87 -27.30 2.18
C TYR A 283 16.79 -28.36 2.36
N LYS A 284 17.09 -29.64 2.09
CA LYS A 284 16.18 -30.77 2.38
C LYS A 284 15.94 -31.02 3.87
N LYS A 285 16.73 -30.41 4.76
CA LYS A 285 16.51 -30.51 6.20
C LYS A 285 15.24 -29.77 6.63
N PHE A 286 14.86 -28.71 5.91
CA PHE A 286 13.66 -27.91 6.18
C PHE A 286 12.38 -28.72 5.97
N LYS A 287 11.29 -28.32 6.64
CA LYS A 287 9.97 -28.96 6.56
C LYS A 287 9.50 -29.17 5.13
N GLY A 288 9.78 -28.21 4.26
CA GLY A 288 9.44 -28.25 2.85
C GLY A 288 10.02 -27.07 2.10
N ILE A 289 10.11 -27.22 0.77
CA ILE A 289 10.57 -26.20 -0.17
C ILE A 289 9.38 -25.89 -1.08
N GLY A 290 8.81 -24.69 -0.92
CA GLY A 290 7.85 -24.10 -1.85
C GLY A 290 8.56 -23.27 -2.91
N GLN A 291 7.85 -22.98 -3.99
CA GLN A 291 8.31 -22.09 -5.06
C GLN A 291 7.30 -20.97 -5.34
N SER A 292 7.73 -19.91 -6.03
CA SER A 292 6.79 -18.97 -6.62
C SER A 292 5.84 -19.69 -7.58
N PHE A 293 4.60 -19.23 -7.63
CA PHE A 293 3.50 -19.86 -8.36
C PHE A 293 2.71 -18.82 -9.14
N THR A 294 1.99 -19.26 -10.16
CA THR A 294 1.15 -18.38 -10.98
C THR A 294 -0.31 -18.54 -10.58
N GLU A 295 -0.97 -17.43 -10.30
CA GLU A 295 -2.43 -17.38 -10.23
C GLU A 295 -2.98 -16.33 -11.19
N GLY A 296 -3.89 -16.76 -12.07
CA GLY A 296 -4.33 -15.94 -13.19
C GLY A 296 -3.18 -15.60 -14.15
N ARG A 297 -2.78 -14.33 -14.20
CA ARG A 297 -1.67 -13.83 -15.04
C ARG A 297 -0.50 -13.30 -14.22
N GLU A 298 -0.56 -13.46 -12.92
CA GLU A 298 0.38 -12.91 -11.96
C GLU A 298 1.22 -14.05 -11.35
N GLU A 299 2.50 -13.79 -11.16
CA GLU A 299 3.36 -14.64 -10.37
C GLU A 299 3.44 -14.12 -8.93
N TYR A 300 3.26 -15.02 -7.98
CA TYR A 300 3.29 -14.74 -6.56
C TYR A 300 4.29 -15.63 -5.84
N ILE A 301 4.78 -15.19 -4.70
CA ILE A 301 5.53 -16.02 -3.74
C ILE A 301 4.97 -15.80 -2.34
N ALA A 302 4.74 -16.88 -1.60
CA ALA A 302 4.30 -16.80 -0.21
C ALA A 302 5.43 -16.23 0.65
N VAL A 303 5.17 -15.11 1.31
CA VAL A 303 6.11 -14.47 2.25
C VAL A 303 5.83 -14.83 3.71
N SER A 304 4.65 -15.37 3.98
CA SER A 304 4.22 -15.91 5.27
C SER A 304 3.09 -16.91 5.11
N ALA A 305 2.53 -17.35 6.23
CA ALA A 305 1.29 -18.10 6.23
C ALA A 305 0.08 -17.30 5.70
N ASN A 306 0.13 -15.97 5.68
CA ASN A 306 -1.05 -15.12 5.43
C ASN A 306 -0.94 -14.25 4.18
N ALA A 307 0.26 -14.00 3.68
CA ALA A 307 0.49 -13.03 2.61
C ALA A 307 1.43 -13.55 1.51
N VAL A 308 1.25 -12.96 0.32
CA VAL A 308 2.10 -13.14 -0.85
C VAL A 308 2.67 -11.81 -1.32
N ASP A 309 3.82 -11.91 -1.98
CA ASP A 309 4.43 -10.88 -2.80
C ASP A 309 4.16 -11.17 -4.28
N MET A 310 3.65 -10.18 -5.03
CA MET A 310 3.47 -10.27 -6.48
C MET A 310 4.79 -9.97 -7.19
N LEU A 311 5.42 -11.00 -7.76
CA LEU A 311 6.72 -10.91 -8.40
C LEU A 311 6.67 -10.44 -9.86
N SER A 312 5.61 -10.77 -10.60
CA SER A 312 5.46 -10.34 -11.99
C SER A 312 4.02 -10.40 -12.48
N THR A 313 3.71 -9.73 -13.59
CA THR A 313 2.41 -9.85 -14.27
C THR A 313 2.54 -9.94 -15.80
N LYS A 314 1.69 -10.77 -16.41
CA LYS A 314 1.50 -10.88 -17.88
C LYS A 314 0.14 -10.35 -18.32
N ARG A 315 -0.38 -9.34 -17.61
CA ARG A 315 -1.64 -8.69 -17.94
C ARG A 315 -1.58 -8.01 -19.30
N GLU A 316 -2.72 -8.04 -19.95
CA GLU A 316 -2.99 -7.33 -21.21
C GLU A 316 -4.21 -6.41 -21.09
N ASP A 317 -4.77 -6.32 -19.88
CA ASP A 317 -5.95 -5.53 -19.59
C ASP A 317 -5.61 -4.04 -19.60
N HIS A 318 -6.45 -3.19 -20.20
CA HIS A 318 -6.22 -1.74 -20.22
C HIS A 318 -6.05 -1.19 -18.79
N THR A 319 -6.96 -1.59 -17.90
CA THR A 319 -6.90 -1.29 -16.47
C THR A 319 -6.69 -2.58 -15.69
N PHE A 320 -5.49 -2.75 -15.12
CA PHE A 320 -5.20 -3.87 -14.23
C PHE A 320 -5.61 -3.52 -12.80
N VAL A 321 -6.63 -4.21 -12.30
CA VAL A 321 -7.04 -4.12 -10.89
C VAL A 321 -6.29 -5.17 -10.10
N LEU A 322 -5.38 -4.74 -9.22
CA LEU A 322 -4.63 -5.66 -8.39
C LEU A 322 -5.60 -6.38 -7.43
N PRO A 323 -5.58 -7.73 -7.38
CA PRO A 323 -6.40 -8.46 -6.42
C PRO A 323 -5.91 -8.17 -5.00
N THR A 324 -6.83 -8.00 -4.04
CA THR A 324 -6.49 -7.85 -2.61
C THR A 324 -6.12 -9.20 -1.97
N SER A 325 -6.55 -10.30 -2.58
CA SER A 325 -6.27 -11.65 -2.14
C SER A 325 -6.32 -12.64 -3.30
N ILE A 326 -5.59 -13.74 -3.18
CA ILE A 326 -5.60 -14.88 -4.11
C ILE A 326 -5.86 -16.17 -3.35
N VAL A 327 -6.32 -17.21 -4.05
CA VAL A 327 -6.45 -18.57 -3.52
C VAL A 327 -5.48 -19.46 -4.26
N HIS A 328 -4.58 -20.12 -3.54
CA HIS A 328 -3.62 -21.08 -4.09
C HIS A 328 -3.67 -22.35 -3.25
N GLU A 329 -3.86 -23.51 -3.88
CA GLU A 329 -3.95 -24.82 -3.21
C GLU A 329 -4.96 -24.85 -2.04
N GLY A 330 -6.12 -24.20 -2.22
CA GLY A 330 -7.18 -24.13 -1.21
C GLY A 330 -6.89 -23.17 -0.04
N LYS A 331 -5.76 -22.46 -0.08
CA LYS A 331 -5.38 -21.47 0.93
C LYS A 331 -5.51 -20.04 0.37
N THR A 332 -6.15 -19.18 1.14
CA THR A 332 -6.28 -17.75 0.81
C THR A 332 -5.08 -16.97 1.34
N TYR A 333 -4.48 -16.16 0.47
CA TYR A 333 -3.40 -15.23 0.81
C TYR A 333 -3.84 -13.80 0.54
N LYS A 334 -3.43 -12.86 1.41
CA LYS A 334 -3.46 -11.43 1.11
C LYS A 334 -2.35 -11.09 0.12
N VAL A 335 -2.66 -10.25 -0.87
CA VAL A 335 -1.62 -9.68 -1.73
C VAL A 335 -1.11 -8.41 -1.05
N SER A 336 -0.07 -8.55 -0.25
CA SER A 336 0.43 -7.47 0.61
C SER A 336 1.64 -6.74 0.04
N LEU A 337 2.30 -7.30 -0.97
CA LEU A 337 3.48 -6.71 -1.59
C LEU A 337 3.36 -6.73 -3.11
N ILE A 338 3.88 -5.66 -3.72
CA ILE A 338 4.22 -5.60 -5.14
C ILE A 338 5.75 -5.63 -5.21
N GLY A 339 6.32 -6.69 -5.74
CA GLY A 339 7.76 -6.93 -5.71
C GLY A 339 8.56 -5.97 -6.59
N ASP A 340 9.87 -6.02 -6.42
CA ASP A 340 10.81 -5.29 -7.29
C ASP A 340 10.59 -5.71 -8.75
N TYR A 341 10.54 -4.73 -9.66
CA TYR A 341 10.36 -4.96 -11.10
C TYR A 341 9.07 -5.72 -11.50
N ALA A 342 8.02 -5.72 -10.67
CA ALA A 342 6.81 -6.52 -10.90
C ALA A 342 6.10 -6.28 -12.26
N PHE A 343 6.30 -5.11 -12.89
CA PHE A 343 5.73 -4.76 -14.20
C PHE A 343 6.75 -4.80 -15.36
N GLU A 344 7.97 -5.27 -15.12
CA GLU A 344 9.01 -5.38 -16.16
C GLU A 344 8.49 -6.24 -17.32
N GLY A 345 8.57 -5.71 -18.54
CA GLY A 345 8.14 -6.41 -19.75
C GLY A 345 6.62 -6.60 -19.90
N VAL A 346 5.78 -5.96 -19.08
CA VAL A 346 4.32 -6.04 -19.24
C VAL A 346 3.87 -5.46 -20.59
N SER A 347 2.76 -5.97 -21.11
CA SER A 347 2.16 -5.53 -22.37
C SER A 347 1.85 -4.03 -22.37
N ASP A 348 2.13 -3.35 -23.48
CA ASP A 348 1.81 -1.94 -23.67
C ASP A 348 0.31 -1.64 -23.62
N LYS A 349 -0.54 -2.66 -23.79
CA LYS A 349 -2.00 -2.56 -23.56
C LYS A 349 -2.35 -2.10 -22.14
N VAL A 350 -1.55 -2.43 -21.14
CA VAL A 350 -1.78 -2.00 -19.75
C VAL A 350 -1.45 -0.52 -19.64
N LYS A 351 -2.48 0.31 -19.44
CA LYS A 351 -2.37 1.76 -19.33
C LYS A 351 -2.62 2.25 -17.91
N GLU A 352 -3.38 1.51 -17.13
CA GLU A 352 -3.76 1.89 -15.77
C GLU A 352 -3.58 0.72 -14.81
N VAL A 353 -3.19 1.03 -13.58
CA VAL A 353 -3.14 0.05 -12.49
C VAL A 353 -3.92 0.60 -11.30
N VAL A 354 -4.82 -0.20 -10.75
CA VAL A 354 -5.57 0.14 -9.55
C VAL A 354 -5.09 -0.71 -8.39
N VAL A 355 -4.41 -0.07 -7.45
CA VAL A 355 -3.98 -0.63 -6.19
C VAL A 355 -5.05 -0.28 -5.15
N ARG A 356 -5.74 -1.30 -4.65
CA ARG A 356 -6.84 -1.13 -3.70
C ARG A 356 -6.30 -0.92 -2.28
N LYS A 357 -6.62 -1.84 -1.37
CA LYS A 357 -6.17 -1.90 0.02
C LYS A 357 -5.24 -3.09 0.21
N ASP A 358 -4.71 -3.25 1.43
CA ASP A 358 -3.87 -4.37 1.89
C ASP A 358 -2.45 -4.43 1.30
N VAL A 359 -2.11 -3.63 0.28
CA VAL A 359 -0.71 -3.46 -0.17
C VAL A 359 0.03 -2.60 0.83
N GLU A 360 0.97 -3.21 1.54
CA GLU A 360 1.77 -2.58 2.59
C GLU A 360 3.23 -2.34 2.15
N TYR A 361 3.64 -2.83 0.97
CA TYR A 361 4.96 -2.63 0.40
C TYR A 361 4.98 -2.65 -1.14
N ILE A 362 5.79 -1.77 -1.73
CA ILE A 362 6.02 -1.59 -3.16
C ILE A 362 7.54 -1.54 -3.38
N GLY A 363 8.02 -2.53 -4.12
CA GLY A 363 9.42 -2.76 -4.40
C GLY A 363 10.04 -1.74 -5.36
N ALA A 364 11.37 -1.74 -5.40
CA ALA A 364 12.15 -0.87 -6.26
C ALA A 364 11.75 -1.07 -7.73
N LYS A 365 11.50 0.04 -8.44
CA LYS A 365 11.10 0.02 -9.86
C LYS A 365 9.87 -0.84 -10.17
N ALA A 366 8.98 -1.08 -9.19
CA ALA A 366 7.82 -1.96 -9.34
C ALA A 366 7.00 -1.69 -10.61
N PHE A 367 6.71 -0.42 -10.96
CA PHE A 367 5.87 -0.04 -12.10
C PHE A 367 6.64 0.35 -13.37
N ILE A 368 7.94 0.03 -13.45
CA ILE A 368 8.76 0.22 -14.65
C ILE A 368 8.53 -0.96 -15.59
N THR A 369 8.22 -0.68 -16.86
CA THR A 369 7.91 -1.74 -17.85
C THR A 369 9.06 -2.00 -18.82
N SER A 370 10.02 -1.09 -18.90
CA SER A 370 11.27 -1.31 -19.65
C SER A 370 12.03 -2.52 -19.11
N THR A 371 12.46 -3.40 -20.02
CA THR A 371 13.38 -4.51 -19.71
C THR A 371 14.84 -4.06 -19.61
N ASP A 372 15.14 -2.84 -20.05
CA ASP A 372 16.42 -2.20 -19.76
C ASP A 372 16.38 -1.61 -18.35
N LYS A 373 17.03 -2.31 -17.41
CA LYS A 373 17.07 -1.98 -15.98
C LYS A 373 17.76 -0.65 -15.67
N THR A 374 18.44 -0.02 -16.63
CA THR A 374 19.04 1.30 -16.46
C THR A 374 18.05 2.45 -16.68
N LYS A 375 16.91 2.17 -17.33
CA LYS A 375 15.89 3.16 -17.68
C LYS A 375 14.78 3.22 -16.64
N LEU A 376 14.12 4.39 -16.57
CA LEU A 376 12.89 4.62 -15.80
C LEU A 376 11.76 4.94 -16.78
N GLU A 377 11.42 3.97 -17.62
CA GLU A 377 10.39 4.09 -18.65
C GLU A 377 9.25 3.10 -18.40
N SER A 378 8.01 3.56 -18.57
CA SER A 378 6.82 2.75 -18.37
C SER A 378 5.77 3.06 -19.43
N THR A 379 5.10 2.00 -19.92
CA THR A 379 3.91 2.10 -20.78
C THR A 379 2.63 2.32 -19.97
N VAL A 380 2.66 2.03 -18.67
CA VAL A 380 1.62 2.41 -17.71
C VAL A 380 1.61 3.93 -17.61
N LYS A 381 0.43 4.52 -17.70
CA LYS A 381 0.21 5.97 -17.66
C LYS A 381 -0.28 6.44 -16.30
N SER A 382 -1.05 5.61 -15.61
CA SER A 382 -1.65 5.99 -14.33
C SER A 382 -1.69 4.84 -13.34
N VAL A 383 -1.40 5.16 -12.07
CA VAL A 383 -1.55 4.24 -10.95
C VAL A 383 -2.48 4.91 -9.93
N PHE A 384 -3.56 4.22 -9.57
CA PHE A 384 -4.55 4.69 -8.62
C PHE A 384 -4.35 3.95 -7.30
N PHE A 385 -4.14 4.69 -6.20
CA PHE A 385 -4.11 4.13 -4.86
C PHE A 385 -5.39 4.50 -4.13
N ILE A 386 -6.15 3.47 -3.76
CA ILE A 386 -7.46 3.63 -3.11
C ILE A 386 -7.31 3.74 -1.57
N GLU A 387 -6.25 3.16 -1.00
CA GLU A 387 -5.92 3.30 0.43
C GLU A 387 -5.81 4.78 0.83
N SER A 388 -6.46 5.15 1.94
CA SER A 388 -6.46 6.53 2.45
C SER A 388 -5.32 6.81 3.44
N ASN A 389 -4.66 5.76 3.95
CA ASN A 389 -3.65 5.83 5.02
C ASN A 389 -2.28 5.35 4.52
N PRO A 390 -1.58 6.11 3.67
CA PRO A 390 -0.24 5.75 3.25
C PRO A 390 0.73 5.78 4.41
N THR A 391 1.78 4.96 4.32
CA THR A 391 2.91 5.01 5.25
C THR A 391 4.23 5.20 4.49
N LYS A 392 5.28 5.59 5.20
CA LYS A 392 6.63 5.68 4.61
C LYS A 392 7.20 4.28 4.32
N GLU A 393 6.69 3.26 5.00
CA GLU A 393 7.10 1.86 4.86
C GLU A 393 6.53 1.21 3.59
N MET A 394 5.53 1.83 2.95
CA MET A 394 4.93 1.34 1.71
C MET A 394 5.88 1.37 0.52
N LEU A 395 6.85 2.28 0.45
CA LEU A 395 7.79 2.33 -0.68
C LEU A 395 9.16 1.84 -0.23
N SER A 396 9.78 0.99 -1.06
CA SER A 396 11.14 0.51 -0.85
C SER A 396 12.14 1.66 -0.63
N THR A 397 12.02 2.74 -1.41
CA THR A 397 12.96 3.86 -1.42
C THR A 397 12.86 4.76 -0.21
N THR A 398 11.65 5.00 0.33
CA THR A 398 11.47 5.77 1.57
C THR A 398 11.70 4.93 2.81
N ARG A 399 11.31 3.65 2.78
CA ARG A 399 11.53 2.73 3.89
C ARG A 399 13.00 2.47 4.15
N PHE A 400 13.76 2.19 3.09
CA PHE A 400 15.15 1.74 3.19
C PHE A 400 16.19 2.79 2.80
N GLU A 401 15.79 4.06 2.66
CA GLU A 401 16.70 5.18 2.33
C GLU A 401 17.54 4.92 1.06
N LEU A 402 16.97 4.26 0.05
CA LEU A 402 17.74 3.76 -1.11
C LEU A 402 18.37 4.86 -1.95
N ASP A 403 17.85 6.09 -1.87
CA ASP A 403 18.40 7.24 -2.55
C ASP A 403 19.83 7.57 -2.07
N GLU A 404 20.21 7.17 -0.85
CA GLU A 404 21.59 7.35 -0.33
C GLU A 404 22.62 6.56 -1.15
N THR A 405 22.18 5.57 -1.95
CA THR A 405 23.06 4.83 -2.87
C THR A 405 23.46 5.64 -4.11
N GLY A 406 22.82 6.79 -4.36
CA GLY A 406 22.99 7.58 -5.58
C GLY A 406 22.33 6.98 -6.83
N THR A 407 21.73 5.78 -6.73
CA THR A 407 20.99 5.14 -7.83
C THR A 407 19.50 5.44 -7.69
N ASN A 408 18.85 5.79 -8.81
CA ASN A 408 17.41 6.05 -8.81
C ASN A 408 16.62 4.74 -8.88
N TYR A 409 16.11 4.30 -7.72
CA TYR A 409 15.26 3.13 -7.55
C TYR A 409 13.76 3.44 -7.53
N SER A 410 13.35 4.63 -8.02
CA SER A 410 11.95 5.06 -8.03
C SER A 410 11.02 3.96 -8.54
N GLU A 411 9.99 3.69 -7.74
CA GLU A 411 8.94 2.72 -8.00
C GLU A 411 8.14 3.08 -9.27
N PHE A 412 8.12 4.37 -9.61
CA PHE A 412 7.38 4.95 -10.72
C PHE A 412 8.30 5.62 -11.73
N ALA A 413 7.99 5.46 -13.02
CA ALA A 413 8.58 6.25 -14.09
C ALA A 413 8.06 7.70 -14.04
N PRO A 414 8.86 8.71 -14.45
CA PRO A 414 8.42 10.12 -14.46
C PRO A 414 7.17 10.43 -15.31
N THR A 415 6.81 9.52 -16.22
CA THR A 415 5.63 9.61 -17.09
C THR A 415 4.34 9.17 -16.41
N ILE A 416 4.41 8.49 -15.25
CA ILE A 416 3.24 7.96 -14.55
C ILE A 416 2.56 9.09 -13.77
N LYS A 417 1.24 9.17 -13.88
CA LYS A 417 0.40 9.94 -12.95
C LYS A 417 -0.08 9.06 -11.81
N ILE A 418 0.11 9.54 -10.58
CA ILE A 418 -0.30 8.80 -9.38
C ILE A 418 -1.56 9.48 -8.85
N TYR A 419 -2.66 8.74 -8.81
CA TYR A 419 -3.94 9.26 -8.34
C TYR A 419 -4.30 8.69 -6.98
N VAL A 420 -4.68 9.57 -6.07
CA VAL A 420 -5.10 9.24 -4.70
C VAL A 420 -6.39 9.97 -4.36
N LYS A 421 -7.08 9.55 -3.29
CA LYS A 421 -8.22 10.30 -2.76
C LYS A 421 -7.80 11.71 -2.37
N LYS A 422 -8.73 12.67 -2.50
CA LYS A 422 -8.44 14.06 -2.17
C LYS A 422 -8.08 14.21 -0.69
N SER A 423 -8.82 13.53 0.18
CA SER A 423 -8.58 13.52 1.63
C SER A 423 -7.18 12.99 2.01
N ALA A 424 -6.62 12.10 1.20
CA ALA A 424 -5.35 11.44 1.45
C ALA A 424 -4.14 12.12 0.77
N LEU A 425 -4.36 13.08 -0.14
CA LEU A 425 -3.31 13.67 -0.97
C LEU A 425 -2.11 14.18 -0.17
N ASP A 426 -2.37 14.97 0.88
CA ASP A 426 -1.31 15.56 1.68
C ASP A 426 -0.56 14.50 2.49
N ASN A 427 -1.27 13.48 2.98
CA ASN A 427 -0.66 12.34 3.67
C ASN A 427 0.27 11.55 2.72
N TYR A 428 -0.16 11.27 1.49
CA TYR A 428 0.70 10.62 0.49
C TYR A 428 1.94 11.46 0.20
N LYS A 429 1.77 12.77 -0.03
CA LYS A 429 2.90 13.66 -0.29
C LYS A 429 3.85 13.72 0.90
N GLU A 430 3.34 13.79 2.13
CA GLU A 430 4.19 13.79 3.33
C GLU A 430 4.95 12.47 3.49
N LYS A 431 4.24 11.33 3.50
CA LYS A 431 4.82 10.02 3.80
C LYS A 431 5.73 9.50 2.69
N TRP A 432 5.49 9.87 1.43
CA TRP A 432 6.27 9.42 0.28
C TRP A 432 7.31 10.45 -0.19
N THR A 433 7.45 11.59 0.49
CA THR A 433 8.53 12.53 0.19
C THR A 433 9.88 11.88 0.45
N LYS A 434 10.73 11.81 -0.58
CA LYS A 434 12.07 11.27 -0.48
C LYS A 434 13.04 12.33 0.02
N LYS A 435 13.78 12.00 1.08
CA LYS A 435 14.79 12.87 1.68
C LYS A 435 16.15 12.18 1.69
N LEU A 436 17.19 12.99 1.65
CA LEU A 436 18.58 12.58 1.78
C LEU A 436 19.19 13.34 2.95
N TYR A 437 19.89 12.63 3.83
CA TYR A 437 20.62 13.27 4.90
C TYR A 437 21.87 13.97 4.35
N ASP A 438 22.02 15.26 4.66
CA ASP A 438 23.19 16.07 4.34
C ASP A 438 24.13 16.14 5.55
N LYS A 439 25.34 15.59 5.36
CA LYS A 439 26.35 15.49 6.42
C LYS A 439 26.97 16.85 6.77
N ASP A 440 27.02 17.78 5.82
CA ASP A 440 27.68 19.07 6.02
C ASP A 440 26.78 20.00 6.84
N THR A 441 25.46 19.91 6.66
CA THR A 441 24.47 20.72 7.37
C THR A 441 23.80 20.00 8.53
N ASP A 442 24.02 18.68 8.70
CA ASP A 442 23.39 17.82 9.71
C ASP A 442 21.85 17.86 9.63
N THR A 443 21.32 17.92 8.41
CA THR A 443 19.87 18.06 8.13
C THR A 443 19.44 17.23 6.93
N ASP A 444 18.15 16.87 6.89
CA ASP A 444 17.56 16.25 5.70
C ASP A 444 17.28 17.29 4.61
N LYS A 445 17.74 17.02 3.40
CA LYS A 445 17.37 17.75 2.18
C LYS A 445 16.45 16.92 1.30
N LEU A 446 15.70 17.59 0.44
CA LEU A 446 14.87 16.91 -0.54
C LEU A 446 15.75 16.10 -1.52
N SER A 447 15.38 14.84 -1.75
CA SER A 447 16.07 14.02 -2.75
C SER A 447 15.82 14.53 -4.16
N GLN A 448 16.85 14.48 -5.01
CA GLN A 448 16.71 14.73 -6.45
C GLN A 448 15.81 13.69 -7.16
N PHE A 449 15.58 12.53 -6.54
CA PHE A 449 14.68 11.48 -7.05
C PHE A 449 13.27 11.58 -6.47
N ASN A 450 12.95 12.65 -5.74
CA ASN A 450 11.62 12.86 -5.18
C ASN A 450 10.58 13.02 -6.29
N PHE A 451 9.52 12.19 -6.24
CA PHE A 451 8.51 12.11 -7.30
C PHE A 451 7.14 12.68 -6.89
N THR A 452 6.96 13.19 -5.66
CA THR A 452 5.64 13.52 -5.10
C THR A 452 4.85 14.59 -5.86
N SER A 453 5.49 15.32 -6.80
CA SER A 453 4.81 16.19 -7.78
C SER A 453 3.97 15.43 -8.82
N GLN A 454 4.16 14.12 -8.97
CA GLN A 454 3.37 13.23 -9.82
C GLN A 454 2.04 12.80 -9.15
N ILE A 455 1.89 13.04 -7.83
CA ILE A 455 0.70 12.67 -7.04
C ILE A 455 -0.35 13.78 -7.13
N ASP A 456 -1.53 13.41 -7.61
CA ASP A 456 -2.70 14.28 -7.79
C ASP A 456 -3.98 13.54 -7.38
N TYR A 457 -5.08 14.26 -7.18
CA TYR A 457 -6.42 13.69 -7.02
C TYR A 457 -7.33 14.02 -8.21
N GLN A 458 -6.94 14.98 -9.06
CA GLN A 458 -7.76 15.47 -10.17
C GLN A 458 -7.59 14.60 -11.43
N ILE A 459 -8.59 13.76 -11.72
CA ILE A 459 -8.60 12.89 -12.90
C ILE A 459 -9.35 13.60 -14.05
N LYS A 460 -8.69 13.76 -15.21
CA LYS A 460 -9.11 14.66 -16.31
C LYS A 460 -9.42 13.95 -17.63
N ASP A 461 -9.74 12.65 -17.56
CA ASP A 461 -9.98 11.80 -18.74
C ASP A 461 -11.46 11.74 -19.17
N VAL A 462 -12.35 12.44 -18.46
CA VAL A 462 -13.78 12.55 -18.79
C VAL A 462 -14.15 13.96 -19.23
N LYS A 463 -14.89 14.07 -20.34
CA LYS A 463 -15.49 15.30 -20.83
C LYS A 463 -16.90 15.05 -21.37
N ILE A 464 -17.86 15.89 -21.00
CA ILE A 464 -19.24 15.87 -21.52
C ILE A 464 -19.37 17.04 -22.52
N ASN A 465 -19.64 16.74 -23.78
CA ASN A 465 -19.65 17.74 -24.86
C ASN A 465 -21.05 18.19 -25.29
N HIS A 466 -22.11 17.49 -24.88
CA HIS A 466 -23.48 17.66 -25.40
C HIS A 466 -24.54 17.16 -24.40
N LYS A 467 -24.57 17.76 -23.21
CA LYS A 467 -25.44 17.49 -22.05
C LYS A 467 -25.25 16.14 -21.36
N TYR A 468 -25.09 15.06 -22.12
CA TYR A 468 -25.05 13.70 -21.60
C TYR A 468 -23.75 12.97 -21.93
N GLY A 469 -23.37 12.03 -21.07
CA GLY A 469 -22.25 11.11 -21.25
C GLY A 469 -22.54 9.78 -20.57
N THR A 470 -21.63 8.80 -20.70
CA THR A 470 -21.69 7.57 -19.91
C THR A 470 -20.36 7.33 -19.24
N PHE A 471 -20.40 6.58 -18.13
CA PHE A 471 -19.23 6.33 -17.30
C PHE A 471 -19.35 5.02 -16.54
N ALA A 472 -18.21 4.42 -16.24
CA ALA A 472 -18.04 3.35 -15.28
C ALA A 472 -16.56 3.29 -14.90
N ARG A 473 -16.24 2.92 -13.65
CA ARG A 473 -14.88 2.58 -13.21
C ARG A 473 -14.92 1.48 -12.16
N GLU A 474 -13.77 0.91 -11.88
CA GLU A 474 -13.43 -0.21 -11.02
C GLU A 474 -13.25 0.17 -9.53
N PHE A 475 -13.33 1.46 -9.24
CA PHE A 475 -13.34 2.08 -7.93
C PHE A 475 -14.41 3.19 -7.90
N ASP A 476 -14.80 3.61 -6.71
CA ASP A 476 -15.80 4.65 -6.51
C ASP A 476 -15.30 6.01 -6.99
N VAL A 477 -16.19 6.85 -7.53
CA VAL A 477 -15.84 8.12 -8.16
C VAL A 477 -16.75 9.24 -7.69
N ASP A 478 -16.18 10.41 -7.39
CA ASP A 478 -16.93 11.64 -7.07
C ASP A 478 -16.84 12.66 -8.23
N PHE A 479 -17.92 12.83 -9.01
CA PHE A 479 -18.05 13.90 -9.99
C PHE A 479 -18.51 15.24 -9.41
N ASN A 480 -19.00 15.26 -8.16
CA ASN A 480 -19.41 16.49 -7.51
C ASN A 480 -18.21 17.34 -7.07
N ILE A 481 -17.02 16.75 -6.98
CA ILE A 481 -15.81 17.41 -6.49
C ILE A 481 -15.51 18.73 -7.20
N TYR A 482 -15.63 18.75 -8.54
CA TYR A 482 -15.39 19.95 -9.33
C TYR A 482 -16.38 21.05 -8.97
N SER A 483 -17.67 20.71 -8.89
CA SER A 483 -18.72 21.69 -8.54
C SER A 483 -18.58 22.21 -7.11
N LYS A 484 -18.18 21.36 -6.15
CA LYS A 484 -17.91 21.75 -4.77
C LYS A 484 -16.76 22.77 -4.69
N GLU A 485 -15.75 22.67 -5.56
CA GLU A 485 -14.56 23.52 -5.53
C GLU A 485 -14.66 24.76 -6.43
N LYS A 486 -15.35 24.66 -7.57
CA LYS A 486 -15.42 25.70 -8.60
C LYS A 486 -16.79 26.37 -8.68
N ASN A 487 -17.78 25.88 -7.94
CA ASN A 487 -19.16 26.36 -7.94
C ASN A 487 -19.80 26.39 -9.34
N THR A 488 -19.50 25.40 -10.18
CA THR A 488 -20.05 25.24 -11.54
C THR A 488 -19.97 23.79 -12.02
N ALA A 489 -20.57 23.49 -13.18
CA ALA A 489 -20.54 22.17 -13.83
C ALA A 489 -21.02 21.00 -12.94
N ARG A 490 -22.21 21.14 -12.35
CA ARG A 490 -22.87 20.07 -11.58
C ARG A 490 -23.20 18.88 -12.49
N ILE A 491 -22.76 17.69 -12.09
CA ILE A 491 -22.97 16.44 -12.83
C ILE A 491 -23.85 15.50 -12.00
N GLY A 492 -24.91 14.98 -12.61
CA GLY A 492 -25.70 13.88 -12.06
C GLY A 492 -25.39 12.56 -12.75
N ALA A 493 -25.32 11.49 -11.97
CA ALA A 493 -25.17 10.11 -12.39
C ALA A 493 -26.50 9.38 -12.18
N PHE A 494 -27.01 8.80 -13.25
CA PHE A 494 -28.32 8.16 -13.27
C PHE A 494 -28.22 6.70 -13.73
N VAL A 495 -29.09 5.88 -13.15
CA VAL A 495 -29.29 4.46 -13.45
C VAL A 495 -30.77 4.21 -13.69
N ALA A 496 -31.10 3.03 -14.21
CA ALA A 496 -32.47 2.56 -14.25
C ALA A 496 -32.51 1.06 -13.97
N LYS A 497 -33.49 0.63 -13.18
CA LYS A 497 -33.72 -0.79 -12.94
C LYS A 497 -34.60 -1.37 -14.04
N LEU A 498 -34.48 -2.66 -14.33
CA LEU A 498 -35.31 -3.31 -15.36
C LEU A 498 -36.82 -3.09 -15.15
N GLY A 499 -37.29 -3.08 -13.88
CA GLY A 499 -38.69 -2.79 -13.55
C GLY A 499 -39.14 -1.34 -13.76
N GLU A 500 -38.21 -0.42 -14.06
CA GLU A 500 -38.51 0.98 -14.40
C GLU A 500 -38.71 1.19 -15.92
N VAL A 501 -38.60 0.12 -16.71
CA VAL A 501 -38.97 0.09 -18.12
C VAL A 501 -40.48 -0.17 -18.22
N LYS A 502 -41.26 0.85 -18.63
CA LYS A 502 -42.72 0.78 -18.69
C LYS A 502 -43.25 1.08 -20.10
N THR A 503 -44.30 0.39 -20.51
CA THR A 503 -45.07 0.71 -21.71
C THR A 503 -45.91 1.96 -21.46
N GLY A 504 -45.84 2.95 -22.36
CA GLY A 504 -46.74 4.11 -22.35
C GLY A 504 -48.10 3.82 -22.97
N ASP A 505 -49.08 4.69 -22.70
CA ASP A 505 -50.43 4.62 -23.26
C ASP A 505 -50.39 4.86 -24.77
N GLY A 506 -50.79 3.85 -25.56
CA GLY A 506 -50.90 3.96 -27.01
C GLY A 506 -52.35 3.81 -27.43
N ASP A 507 -53.01 4.91 -27.79
CA ASP A 507 -54.39 4.85 -28.31
C ASP A 507 -54.46 4.16 -29.69
N TYR A 508 -53.44 4.29 -30.55
CA TYR A 508 -53.24 3.50 -31.79
C TYR A 508 -51.75 3.49 -32.22
N GLY A 509 -51.17 2.31 -32.53
CA GLY A 509 -49.79 2.16 -33.04
C GLY A 509 -48.74 1.74 -31.99
N HIS A 510 -47.47 1.54 -32.42
CA HIS A 510 -46.37 1.01 -31.60
C HIS A 510 -46.15 1.83 -30.31
N SER A 511 -46.32 1.19 -29.15
CA SER A 511 -46.16 1.77 -27.81
C SER A 511 -44.76 2.35 -27.59
N THR A 512 -44.67 3.57 -27.07
CA THR A 512 -43.40 4.15 -26.59
C THR A 512 -43.07 3.55 -25.22
N TYR A 513 -41.85 3.06 -25.04
CA TYR A 513 -41.35 2.60 -23.74
C TYR A 513 -40.69 3.77 -23.02
N HIS A 514 -41.15 4.05 -21.81
CA HIS A 514 -40.57 5.06 -20.94
C HIS A 514 -39.65 4.37 -19.93
N ILE A 515 -38.38 4.79 -19.93
CA ILE A 515 -37.37 4.32 -18.99
C ILE A 515 -37.15 5.42 -17.98
N ARG A 516 -37.59 5.18 -16.75
CA ARG A 516 -37.35 6.12 -15.65
C ARG A 516 -35.91 5.97 -15.19
N MET A 517 -35.10 6.98 -15.46
CA MET A 517 -33.77 7.15 -14.93
C MET A 517 -33.86 7.83 -13.58
N SER A 518 -33.31 7.19 -12.56
CA SER A 518 -33.24 7.70 -11.20
C SER A 518 -31.78 7.91 -10.81
N SER A 519 -31.53 8.91 -9.96
CA SER A 519 -30.18 9.18 -9.46
C SER A 519 -29.59 7.92 -8.79
N VAL A 520 -28.29 7.71 -8.94
CA VAL A 520 -27.58 6.63 -8.22
C VAL A 520 -27.77 6.78 -6.69
N ASP A 521 -27.89 8.03 -6.23
CA ASP A 521 -28.12 8.40 -4.83
C ASP A 521 -29.39 7.76 -4.24
N VAL A 522 -30.52 7.84 -4.94
CA VAL A 522 -31.80 7.27 -4.48
C VAL A 522 -31.87 5.75 -4.64
N ASN A 523 -30.86 5.14 -5.26
CA ASN A 523 -30.76 3.70 -5.48
C ASN A 523 -29.72 3.01 -4.58
N GLY A 524 -29.23 3.68 -3.55
CA GLY A 524 -28.45 3.05 -2.48
C GLY A 524 -27.23 3.81 -1.97
N VAL A 525 -26.87 4.97 -2.55
CA VAL A 525 -25.70 5.74 -2.11
C VAL A 525 -25.99 6.66 -0.90
N GLY A 526 -27.15 7.33 -0.87
CA GLY A 526 -27.56 8.21 0.23
C GLY A 526 -26.83 9.56 0.30
N ASN A 527 -27.48 10.56 0.92
CA ASN A 527 -26.98 11.91 1.23
C ASN A 527 -26.90 12.97 0.11
N HIS A 528 -27.80 12.99 -0.88
CA HIS A 528 -27.84 14.04 -1.92
C HIS A 528 -26.57 14.08 -2.80
N ASN A 529 -25.83 12.96 -2.90
CA ASN A 529 -24.57 12.88 -3.63
C ASN A 529 -24.81 12.37 -5.07
N TYR A 530 -25.63 13.08 -5.83
CA TYR A 530 -26.11 12.67 -7.16
C TYR A 530 -25.02 12.47 -8.22
N GLY A 531 -23.77 12.89 -7.99
CA GLY A 531 -22.63 12.71 -8.88
C GLY A 531 -21.66 11.62 -8.43
N TYR A 532 -21.99 10.87 -7.38
CA TYR A 532 -21.17 9.77 -6.89
C TYR A 532 -21.49 8.48 -7.63
N VAL A 533 -20.46 7.82 -8.14
CA VAL A 533 -20.58 6.59 -8.94
C VAL A 533 -19.84 5.46 -8.22
N PRO A 534 -20.54 4.47 -7.66
CA PRO A 534 -19.90 3.32 -7.05
C PRO A 534 -19.09 2.50 -8.04
N ALA A 535 -18.09 1.78 -7.53
CA ALA A 535 -17.29 0.86 -8.30
C ALA A 535 -18.18 -0.11 -9.11
N TYR A 536 -17.74 -0.40 -10.33
CA TYR A 536 -18.36 -1.28 -11.33
C TYR A 536 -19.75 -0.88 -11.79
N THR A 537 -20.24 0.30 -11.40
CA THR A 537 -21.57 0.77 -11.78
C THR A 537 -21.51 1.52 -13.10
N GLY A 538 -22.24 1.03 -14.11
CA GLY A 538 -22.51 1.78 -15.32
C GLY A 538 -23.53 2.87 -15.06
N VAL A 539 -23.27 4.10 -15.52
CA VAL A 539 -24.17 5.23 -15.33
C VAL A 539 -24.32 6.07 -16.60
N LEU A 540 -25.46 6.75 -16.70
CA LEU A 540 -25.67 7.87 -17.61
C LEU A 540 -25.37 9.15 -16.84
N LEU A 541 -24.38 9.91 -17.31
CA LEU A 541 -24.03 11.22 -16.76
C LEU A 541 -24.84 12.31 -17.44
N LYS A 542 -25.28 13.30 -16.67
CA LYS A 542 -25.97 14.51 -17.13
C LYS A 542 -25.29 15.75 -16.53
N ALA A 543 -24.87 16.68 -17.38
CA ALA A 543 -24.53 18.02 -16.95
C ALA A 543 -25.83 18.76 -16.59
N LEU A 544 -26.04 19.07 -15.32
CA LEU A 544 -27.32 19.61 -14.83
C LEU A 544 -27.49 21.06 -15.27
N ASP A 545 -26.47 21.88 -15.04
CA ASP A 545 -26.55 23.33 -15.17
C ASP A 545 -25.87 23.88 -16.45
N SER A 546 -25.38 23.00 -17.32
CA SER A 546 -24.70 23.36 -18.57
C SER A 546 -24.94 22.34 -19.69
N GLU A 547 -24.56 22.70 -20.92
CA GLU A 547 -24.55 21.79 -22.07
C GLU A 547 -23.21 21.04 -22.22
N THR A 548 -22.15 21.49 -21.56
CA THR A 548 -20.83 20.87 -21.61
C THR A 548 -20.12 20.97 -20.27
N THR A 549 -19.12 20.14 -20.04
CA THR A 549 -18.15 20.35 -18.96
C THR A 549 -17.06 21.35 -19.39
N PRO A 550 -16.53 22.16 -18.46
CA PRO A 550 -15.36 23.01 -18.69
C PRO A 550 -14.15 22.25 -19.24
N SER A 551 -13.20 22.96 -19.86
CA SER A 551 -11.99 22.35 -20.42
C SER A 551 -11.05 21.79 -19.37
N ASP A 552 -11.08 22.34 -18.15
CA ASP A 552 -10.29 21.93 -17.00
C ASP A 552 -11.05 20.99 -16.05
N PHE A 553 -12.21 20.47 -16.48
CA PHE A 553 -13.04 19.58 -15.67
C PHE A 553 -12.28 18.34 -15.19
N TYR A 554 -12.54 17.93 -13.95
CA TYR A 554 -12.01 16.72 -13.34
C TYR A 554 -13.05 16.05 -12.44
N TYR A 555 -12.83 14.76 -12.18
CA TYR A 555 -13.42 14.04 -11.06
C TYR A 555 -12.31 13.52 -10.14
N ALA A 556 -12.69 12.89 -9.03
CA ALA A 556 -11.76 12.29 -8.09
C ALA A 556 -12.19 10.87 -7.72
N ILE A 557 -11.27 10.11 -7.11
CA ILE A 557 -11.61 8.87 -6.41
C ILE A 557 -12.60 9.22 -5.28
N GLY A 558 -13.65 8.42 -5.16
CA GLY A 558 -14.70 8.58 -4.15
C GLY A 558 -14.18 8.30 -2.75
N GLU A 559 -14.67 9.08 -1.78
CA GLU A 559 -14.24 9.00 -0.38
C GLU A 559 -15.01 7.95 0.44
N ASP A 560 -16.23 7.57 0.01
CA ASP A 560 -17.13 6.61 0.69
C ASP A 560 -16.99 5.15 0.19
N ASP A 561 -15.79 4.69 -0.14
CA ASP A 561 -15.49 3.36 -0.71
C ASP A 561 -15.44 2.20 0.32
N ASP A 562 -15.65 2.53 1.60
CA ASP A 562 -15.83 1.55 2.69
C ASP A 562 -17.24 0.94 2.70
N LYS A 563 -18.18 1.57 2.02
CA LYS A 563 -19.57 1.12 1.87
C LYS A 563 -19.73 0.29 0.60
N ASN A 564 -20.43 -0.84 0.73
CA ASN A 564 -20.81 -1.65 -0.43
C ASN A 564 -22.11 -1.13 -1.04
N TYR A 565 -22.02 -0.56 -2.23
CA TYR A 565 -23.19 -0.18 -3.02
C TYR A 565 -23.50 -1.26 -4.05
N THR A 566 -24.76 -1.68 -4.15
CA THR A 566 -25.19 -2.64 -5.16
C THR A 566 -26.53 -2.21 -5.76
N ILE A 567 -26.53 -1.98 -7.08
CA ILE A 567 -27.73 -1.60 -7.83
C ILE A 567 -28.23 -2.85 -8.57
N ALA A 568 -29.17 -3.56 -7.95
CA ALA A 568 -29.74 -4.77 -8.52
C ALA A 568 -30.55 -4.46 -9.79
N ASN A 569 -30.43 -5.33 -10.81
CA ASN A 569 -31.15 -5.22 -12.09
C ASN A 569 -30.95 -3.89 -12.83
N ASN A 570 -29.77 -3.26 -12.68
CA ASN A 570 -29.43 -2.05 -13.42
C ASN A 570 -29.30 -2.37 -14.91
N ILE A 571 -29.99 -1.61 -15.76
CA ILE A 571 -29.89 -1.75 -17.22
C ILE A 571 -28.59 -1.14 -17.76
N MET A 572 -27.92 -0.28 -16.99
CA MET A 572 -26.67 0.36 -17.39
C MET A 572 -25.46 -0.53 -17.06
N HIS A 573 -24.77 -1.00 -18.09
CA HIS A 573 -23.61 -1.88 -17.98
C HIS A 573 -22.31 -1.10 -18.24
N GLY A 574 -21.41 -1.13 -17.26
CA GLY A 574 -20.10 -0.50 -17.33
C GLY A 574 -19.05 -1.35 -18.06
N VAL A 575 -18.09 -0.68 -18.67
CA VAL A 575 -16.89 -1.26 -19.29
C VAL A 575 -15.67 -0.65 -18.61
N THR A 576 -15.05 -1.38 -17.69
CA THR A 576 -14.04 -0.83 -16.75
C THR A 576 -12.62 -1.36 -16.96
N VAL A 577 -12.46 -2.57 -17.51
CA VAL A 577 -11.15 -3.24 -17.59
C VAL A 577 -10.57 -3.22 -19.01
N ASN A 578 -11.38 -3.52 -20.02
CA ASN A 578 -11.00 -3.55 -21.43
C ASN A 578 -12.13 -3.01 -22.30
N PRO A 579 -11.84 -2.38 -23.46
CA PRO A 579 -12.85 -2.10 -24.46
C PRO A 579 -13.65 -3.36 -24.80
N ARG A 580 -14.98 -3.22 -24.94
CA ARG A 580 -15.88 -4.35 -25.14
C ARG A 580 -16.68 -4.17 -26.41
N ASN A 581 -16.74 -5.23 -27.22
CA ASN A 581 -17.68 -5.30 -28.34
C ASN A 581 -19.00 -5.89 -27.84
N VAL A 582 -20.11 -5.21 -28.14
CA VAL A 582 -21.47 -5.65 -27.83
C VAL A 582 -22.26 -5.84 -29.12
N GLY A 583 -22.91 -7.00 -29.25
CA GLY A 583 -23.75 -7.31 -30.42
C GLY A 583 -25.03 -6.47 -30.43
N ALA A 584 -25.52 -6.15 -31.62
CA ALA A 584 -26.84 -5.52 -31.74
C ALA A 584 -27.96 -6.56 -31.59
N SER A 585 -28.96 -6.12 -30.83
CA SER A 585 -30.35 -6.57 -30.75
C SER A 585 -30.66 -8.02 -31.14
N THR A 586 -31.04 -8.85 -30.16
CA THR A 586 -31.80 -10.08 -30.42
C THR A 586 -33.31 -9.78 -30.39
N VAL A 587 -34.17 -10.77 -30.62
CA VAL A 587 -35.63 -10.60 -30.70
C VAL A 587 -36.22 -9.91 -29.45
N ASP A 588 -35.60 -10.10 -28.28
CA ASP A 588 -36.09 -9.63 -26.98
C ASP A 588 -35.06 -8.78 -26.18
N GLU A 589 -33.98 -8.32 -26.82
CA GLU A 589 -32.95 -7.50 -26.16
C GLU A 589 -32.54 -6.35 -27.08
N VAL A 590 -32.39 -5.14 -26.53
CA VAL A 590 -31.94 -3.96 -27.29
C VAL A 590 -30.82 -3.24 -26.54
N ILE A 591 -29.76 -2.88 -27.28
CA ILE A 591 -28.59 -2.16 -26.76
C ILE A 591 -28.68 -0.68 -27.13
N TYR A 592 -28.47 0.21 -26.15
CA TYR A 592 -28.35 1.66 -26.35
C TYR A 592 -26.96 2.17 -25.96
N VAL A 593 -26.44 3.08 -26.76
CA VAL A 593 -25.07 3.61 -26.65
C VAL A 593 -25.08 5.12 -26.86
N MET A 594 -24.12 5.82 -26.27
CA MET A 594 -23.99 7.27 -26.43
C MET A 594 -23.45 7.63 -27.82
N GLN A 595 -24.21 8.40 -28.61
CA GLN A 595 -23.83 8.86 -29.95
C GLN A 595 -24.07 10.36 -30.09
N LYS A 596 -23.00 11.15 -30.26
CA LYS A 596 -23.07 12.62 -30.42
C LYS A 596 -23.92 13.31 -29.33
N GLY A 597 -23.81 12.86 -28.07
CA GLY A 597 -24.55 13.44 -26.93
C GLY A 597 -25.96 12.91 -26.73
N ILE A 598 -26.42 12.00 -27.60
CA ILE A 598 -27.75 11.40 -27.52
C ILE A 598 -27.57 9.90 -27.31
N PHE A 599 -28.24 9.35 -26.32
CA PHE A 599 -28.22 7.93 -26.06
C PHE A 599 -29.13 7.23 -27.05
N LYS A 600 -28.60 6.47 -28.01
CA LYS A 600 -29.36 5.90 -29.15
C LYS A 600 -29.25 4.40 -29.22
N LYS A 601 -30.23 3.75 -29.84
CA LYS A 601 -30.16 2.34 -30.18
C LYS A 601 -28.92 2.05 -31.03
N ALA A 602 -28.24 0.95 -30.72
CA ALA A 602 -27.15 0.43 -31.51
C ALA A 602 -27.69 -0.13 -32.85
N MET A 603 -27.27 0.47 -33.97
CA MET A 603 -27.72 0.07 -35.31
C MET A 603 -26.74 -0.89 -36.01
N ALA A 604 -25.47 -0.88 -35.62
CA ALA A 604 -24.45 -1.77 -36.18
C ALA A 604 -24.55 -3.15 -35.52
N SER A 605 -24.33 -4.22 -36.29
CA SER A 605 -24.32 -5.61 -35.80
C SER A 605 -23.41 -5.83 -34.59
N THR A 606 -22.36 -5.01 -34.44
CA THR A 606 -21.52 -4.94 -33.26
C THR A 606 -21.07 -3.51 -33.02
N VAL A 607 -21.14 -3.04 -31.77
CA VAL A 607 -20.65 -1.72 -31.34
C VAL A 607 -19.49 -1.91 -30.36
N SER A 608 -18.39 -1.21 -30.60
CA SER A 608 -17.26 -1.19 -29.68
C SER A 608 -17.46 -0.09 -28.63
N ILE A 609 -17.47 -0.48 -27.36
CA ILE A 609 -17.59 0.41 -26.21
C ILE A 609 -16.20 0.60 -25.62
N PRO A 610 -15.68 1.85 -25.59
CA PRO A 610 -14.40 2.14 -24.95
C PRO A 610 -14.39 1.78 -23.46
N VAL A 611 -13.19 1.62 -22.92
CA VAL A 611 -12.99 1.57 -21.47
C VAL A 611 -13.46 2.88 -20.81
N HIS A 612 -13.92 2.78 -19.57
CA HIS A 612 -14.48 3.86 -18.74
C HIS A 612 -15.78 4.47 -19.27
N LYS A 613 -16.54 3.68 -20.05
CA LYS A 613 -17.87 4.02 -20.58
C LYS A 613 -18.90 2.97 -20.18
N ALA A 614 -20.17 3.32 -20.39
CA ALA A 614 -21.28 2.41 -20.19
C ALA A 614 -22.25 2.43 -21.38
N TYR A 615 -23.04 1.35 -21.49
CA TYR A 615 -24.14 1.18 -22.43
C TYR A 615 -25.38 0.66 -21.68
N ALA A 616 -26.57 0.78 -22.25
CA ALA A 616 -27.77 0.19 -21.66
C ALA A 616 -28.14 -1.08 -22.41
N LYS A 617 -28.57 -2.10 -21.66
CA LYS A 617 -29.16 -3.32 -22.16
C LYS A 617 -30.56 -3.43 -21.61
N ILE A 618 -31.55 -3.45 -22.50
CA ILE A 618 -32.96 -3.50 -22.15
C ILE A 618 -33.51 -4.84 -22.65
N GLU A 619 -33.99 -5.67 -21.74
CA GLU A 619 -34.58 -6.97 -22.02
C GLU A 619 -36.11 -6.86 -22.06
N GLY A 620 -36.77 -7.73 -22.83
CA GLY A 620 -38.24 -7.81 -22.92
C GLY A 620 -38.89 -6.73 -23.77
N MET A 621 -38.11 -6.04 -24.62
CA MET A 621 -38.61 -4.97 -25.49
C MET A 621 -38.36 -5.32 -26.97
N PRO A 622 -39.39 -5.25 -27.84
CA PRO A 622 -39.22 -5.47 -29.27
C PRO A 622 -38.22 -4.50 -29.90
N ALA A 623 -37.42 -4.99 -30.85
CA ALA A 623 -36.38 -4.18 -31.48
C ALA A 623 -36.90 -2.87 -32.12
N GLY A 624 -38.14 -2.80 -32.61
CA GLY A 624 -38.72 -1.61 -33.26
C GLY A 624 -39.42 -0.61 -32.32
N SER A 625 -39.32 -0.82 -31.00
CA SER A 625 -39.99 0.02 -30.01
C SER A 625 -39.31 1.38 -29.85
N LYS A 626 -40.10 2.45 -29.80
CA LYS A 626 -39.61 3.78 -29.44
C LYS A 626 -39.29 3.79 -27.94
N VAL A 627 -38.17 4.41 -27.58
CA VAL A 627 -37.74 4.54 -26.18
C VAL A 627 -37.58 6.01 -25.82
N GLU A 628 -37.92 6.34 -24.58
CA GLU A 628 -37.72 7.66 -24.00
C GLU A 628 -37.09 7.51 -22.60
N PHE A 629 -35.91 8.09 -22.42
CA PHE A 629 -35.26 8.13 -21.11
C PHE A 629 -35.73 9.38 -20.37
N SER A 630 -36.46 9.18 -19.27
CA SER A 630 -37.00 10.24 -18.44
C SER A 630 -36.17 10.36 -17.16
N PHE A 631 -35.71 11.57 -16.85
CA PHE A 631 -35.09 11.88 -15.56
C PHE A 631 -36.16 12.58 -14.72
N SER A 632 -36.61 11.97 -13.63
CA SER A 632 -37.63 12.57 -12.77
C SER A 632 -37.16 12.61 -11.32
N ASP A 633 -37.16 13.81 -10.73
CA ASP A 633 -37.18 14.00 -9.28
C ASP A 633 -38.59 14.48 -8.85
N ASP A 634 -39.27 15.21 -9.75
CA ASP A 634 -40.67 15.63 -9.74
C ASP A 634 -41.27 15.37 -11.14
N ASN A 635 -42.59 15.43 -11.30
CA ASN A 635 -43.31 15.08 -12.55
C ASN A 635 -43.07 16.06 -13.73
N THR A 636 -41.91 16.73 -13.83
CA THR A 636 -41.54 17.59 -14.97
C THR A 636 -40.43 16.97 -15.81
N THR A 637 -40.83 16.33 -16.91
CA THR A 637 -39.96 15.47 -17.74
C THR A 637 -39.09 16.29 -18.70
N ASN A 638 -37.78 16.37 -18.43
CA ASN A 638 -36.76 16.71 -19.45
C ASN A 638 -36.30 15.40 -20.10
N ALA A 639 -37.14 14.81 -20.94
CA ALA A 639 -36.89 13.50 -21.49
C ALA A 639 -35.92 13.52 -22.69
N ILE A 640 -35.05 12.51 -22.78
CA ILE A 640 -34.31 12.22 -24.00
C ILE A 640 -35.22 11.37 -24.88
N VAL A 641 -35.79 12.00 -25.92
CA VAL A 641 -36.56 11.28 -26.93
C VAL A 641 -35.59 10.64 -27.92
N THR A 642 -35.43 9.31 -27.84
CA THR A 642 -34.80 8.56 -28.92
C THR A 642 -35.79 8.34 -30.04
N ILE A 643 -35.73 9.18 -31.06
CA ILE A 643 -36.38 8.86 -32.33
C ILE A 643 -35.51 7.80 -33.00
N ASP A 644 -36.08 6.60 -33.15
CA ASP A 644 -35.65 5.58 -34.11
C ASP A 644 -35.72 6.21 -35.50
N ALA A 645 -34.70 6.99 -35.84
CA ALA A 645 -34.39 7.25 -37.22
C ALA A 645 -33.74 5.95 -37.71
N GLU A 646 -34.58 4.99 -38.11
CA GLU A 646 -34.27 4.33 -39.37
C GLU A 646 -33.89 5.48 -40.32
N GLU A 647 -32.65 5.54 -40.77
CA GLU A 647 -32.34 6.23 -42.01
C GLU A 647 -33.05 5.45 -43.14
N LYS A 648 -34.38 5.47 -43.14
CA LYS A 648 -35.14 5.25 -44.35
C LYS A 648 -34.87 6.47 -45.20
N ASN A 649 -34.36 6.22 -46.39
CA ASN A 649 -34.27 7.14 -47.52
C ASN A 649 -35.65 7.74 -47.90
N ALA A 650 -36.30 8.47 -47.00
CA ALA A 650 -37.68 8.93 -47.14
C ALA A 650 -37.80 10.41 -47.57
N ASP A 651 -36.71 11.17 -47.65
CA ASP A 651 -36.78 12.62 -47.88
C ASP A 651 -36.61 13.07 -49.35
N ASN A 652 -36.81 12.17 -50.31
CA ASN A 652 -36.77 12.54 -51.75
C ASN A 652 -38.11 12.42 -52.49
N ALA A 653 -39.24 12.33 -51.79
CA ALA A 653 -40.56 12.40 -52.43
C ALA A 653 -41.02 13.87 -52.61
N TYR A 654 -41.49 14.21 -53.81
CA TYR A 654 -42.18 15.47 -54.07
C TYR A 654 -43.68 15.29 -53.85
N TYR A 655 -44.36 16.33 -53.37
CA TYR A 655 -45.82 16.36 -53.26
C TYR A 655 -46.37 17.55 -54.03
N ASN A 656 -47.50 17.37 -54.73
CA ASN A 656 -48.21 18.50 -55.31
C ASN A 656 -48.92 19.32 -54.20
N LEU A 657 -49.47 20.48 -54.55
CA LEU A 657 -50.14 21.38 -53.59
C LEU A 657 -51.42 20.77 -52.98
N ASN A 658 -51.91 19.65 -53.51
CA ASN A 658 -53.03 18.90 -52.98
C ASN A 658 -52.57 17.73 -52.07
N GLY A 659 -51.28 17.66 -51.73
CA GLY A 659 -50.72 16.66 -50.82
C GLY A 659 -50.51 15.28 -51.44
N GLN A 660 -50.64 15.13 -52.76
CA GLN A 660 -50.41 13.85 -53.45
C GLN A 660 -48.94 13.69 -53.82
N ARG A 661 -48.40 12.49 -53.61
CA ARG A 661 -47.00 12.16 -53.94
C ARG A 661 -46.79 12.16 -55.47
N VAL A 662 -45.69 12.75 -55.91
CA VAL A 662 -45.26 12.89 -57.30
C VAL A 662 -43.86 12.28 -57.44
N THR A 663 -43.74 11.25 -58.26
CA THR A 663 -42.50 10.49 -58.45
C THR A 663 -41.55 11.09 -59.49
N ASN A 664 -42.03 11.95 -60.40
CA ASN A 664 -41.21 12.59 -61.43
C ASN A 664 -41.71 14.02 -61.77
N PRO A 665 -41.42 15.01 -60.92
CA PRO A 665 -41.89 16.38 -61.14
C PRO A 665 -41.13 17.06 -62.29
N GLN A 666 -41.84 17.46 -63.34
CA GLN A 666 -41.26 18.01 -64.57
C GLN A 666 -41.15 19.55 -64.54
N ARG A 667 -42.24 20.24 -64.14
CA ARG A 667 -42.30 21.71 -64.04
C ARG A 667 -43.43 22.14 -63.11
N GLY A 668 -43.17 23.04 -62.17
CA GLY A 668 -44.19 23.54 -61.26
C GLY A 668 -43.76 23.66 -59.79
N VAL A 669 -44.73 23.92 -58.92
CA VAL A 669 -44.53 24.10 -57.48
C VAL A 669 -44.86 22.80 -56.75
N PHE A 670 -43.92 22.32 -55.96
CA PHE A 670 -44.04 21.10 -55.16
C PHE A 670 -43.64 21.35 -53.70
N ILE A 671 -44.02 20.44 -52.81
CA ILE A 671 -43.55 20.39 -51.43
C ILE A 671 -42.55 19.24 -51.31
N LYS A 672 -41.35 19.52 -50.79
CA LYS A 672 -40.32 18.50 -50.47
C LYS A 672 -39.74 18.83 -49.10
N GLY A 673 -39.77 17.87 -48.17
CA GLY A 673 -39.33 18.09 -46.79
C GLY A 673 -40.03 19.27 -46.09
N GLY A 674 -41.32 19.46 -46.35
CA GLY A 674 -42.11 20.57 -45.78
C GLY A 674 -41.84 21.96 -46.37
N ARG A 675 -40.96 22.08 -47.39
CA ARG A 675 -40.64 23.36 -48.04
C ARG A 675 -41.19 23.42 -49.46
N LYS A 676 -41.63 24.61 -49.88
CA LYS A 676 -42.03 24.89 -51.25
C LYS A 676 -40.81 24.90 -52.16
N VAL A 677 -40.78 24.02 -53.16
CA VAL A 677 -39.73 23.87 -54.17
C VAL A 677 -40.34 24.14 -55.54
N ILE A 678 -39.68 24.97 -56.34
CA ILE A 678 -40.10 25.27 -57.71
C ILE A 678 -39.15 24.56 -58.67
N ILE A 679 -39.68 23.65 -59.49
CA ILE A 679 -38.94 23.00 -60.58
C ILE A 679 -39.23 23.80 -61.85
N LYS A 680 -38.18 24.40 -62.41
CA LYS A 680 -38.23 25.33 -63.54
C LYS A 680 -38.13 24.64 -64.89
#